data_AF-P90517-F1
#
_entry.id   AF-P90517-F1
#
_cell.length_a   1.000
_cell.length_b   1.000
_cell.length_c   1.000
_cell.angle_alpha   90.00
_cell.angle_beta   90.00
_cell.angle_gamma   90.00
#
_symmetry.space_group_name_H-M   'P 1'
#
loop_
_entity.id
_entity.type
_entity.pdbx_description
1 polymer ?
#
loop_
_entity_poly.entity_id
_entity_poly.type
_entity_poly.pdbx_seq_one_letter_code
_entity_poly.pdbx_strand_id
1 'polypeptide(L)'
;MSNHDVSLSNASHYNHANYTELVPLPTIAQTPTHHFAHDENHVTITENGVTMTTTVSAAAMMTATAPLPVSPVHAFDEAAQRRLLARKTALLEQYRMYPQSADRLAQQRRHHEASHLRDAEDSDGAALSPSLLSPTDCNKTTAAYAQTVAMSPNEKGGADRHTPVAASQDLVDLFFLEGSDAVNGMSFSAYPIYGERTAAERRAAVRAVFEKYGVDMQLPASPAVLAAAPAHRQRRFRTVLPRDSVETREQYWRRLSNVYIQKGVKATMAAAANPTGSNKPAYEAEDPFYMIDLGRVVEQMARWRHELPMVRPHFAVKCNPNLAIMEVLGALGAGFDCASKDEIHLVLDNHLVDSPDDIVFANPCKQLGDLREARACGVTYVTVDNVPEMEKIGRMLPSARAIIRIKTNDAAAKCAFSTKFGAGMDDVESLLQAARQHNVEVYGVSFHVGSGNGDQSAYVSALRDSYRVFQLAAGYGFNCTVLDIGGGYPGTEPIPGSGETSFETIARAMRPVLEELFGGGDVTIISEPGRYFTAATHALAMNVFATRTLRLSDVEKENCQAFQNVVNMDEPEEYQYYVNDGLYHSFNCIVFDHAHPTLLLLNDGDGADDTAEGVANAAVDDVDSEEEGEPTVDGAPTNDSLFVSAWDRRRNLTRRPLRITTIFGPTCDSMDCILKKQPFPEMKLGDWLLAPDMGSYTTAAGCPFNGFATRRREWVSSVAL
;
A
#
# COMPACT_ATOMS: atom_id res chain seq x y z
N MET A 1 27.46 11.74 10.04
CA MET A 1 27.07 13.07 10.57
C MET A 1 26.79 14.03 9.42
N SER A 2 25.51 14.16 9.03
CA SER A 2 24.94 15.36 8.41
C SER A 2 23.41 15.19 8.34
N ASN A 3 22.69 15.98 9.13
CA ASN A 3 21.28 16.39 9.02
C ASN A 3 20.33 15.46 8.25
N HIS A 4 19.81 14.43 8.93
CA HIS A 4 18.44 14.02 8.69
C HIS A 4 17.56 14.87 9.58
N ASP A 5 16.92 15.89 9.00
CA ASP A 5 15.83 16.60 9.63
C ASP A 5 14.74 15.57 9.97
N VAL A 6 14.65 15.24 11.26
CA VAL A 6 13.45 14.64 11.84
C VAL A 6 12.38 15.72 11.78
N SER A 7 11.75 15.84 10.60
CA SER A 7 10.57 16.67 10.39
C SER A 7 9.41 16.04 11.16
N LEU A 8 9.30 16.34 12.46
CA LEU A 8 8.10 16.13 13.28
C LEU A 8 7.00 17.14 12.91
N SER A 9 6.70 17.28 11.62
CA SER A 9 5.74 18.29 11.14
C SER A 9 4.28 17.88 11.29
N ASN A 10 3.97 16.72 11.91
CA ASN A 10 2.68 16.37 12.50
C ASN A 10 2.90 15.39 13.67
N ALA A 11 3.03 15.92 14.88
CA ALA A 11 3.41 15.19 16.10
C ALA A 11 2.28 14.34 16.71
N SER A 12 1.76 13.38 15.94
CA SER A 12 1.00 12.20 16.39
C SER A 12 1.63 10.90 15.89
N HIS A 13 2.50 10.95 14.86
CA HIS A 13 3.13 9.78 14.25
C HIS A 13 4.51 9.48 14.86
N TYR A 14 4.61 8.43 15.66
CA TYR A 14 5.88 7.91 16.16
C TYR A 14 6.32 6.72 15.30
N ASN A 15 7.13 6.99 14.26
CA ASN A 15 7.64 5.97 13.35
C ASN A 15 8.99 5.41 13.82
N HIS A 16 9.13 4.09 13.75
CA HIS A 16 10.29 3.34 14.21
C HIS A 16 11.49 3.39 13.22
N ALA A 17 12.05 4.57 12.94
CA ALA A 17 13.13 4.69 11.94
C ALA A 17 14.50 4.07 12.36
N ASN A 18 14.68 3.55 13.58
CA ASN A 18 16.03 3.24 14.12
C ASN A 18 16.28 1.77 14.52
N TYR A 19 15.68 0.77 13.86
CA TYR A 19 15.94 -0.64 14.23
C TYR A 19 17.31 -1.17 13.74
N THR A 20 17.89 -0.60 12.68
CA THR A 20 19.10 -1.13 12.03
C THR A 20 20.41 -0.94 12.81
N GLU A 21 20.45 -0.12 13.86
CA GLU A 21 21.69 0.14 14.60
C GLU A 21 21.79 -0.55 15.97
N LEU A 22 20.71 -1.12 16.54
CA LEU A 22 20.69 -1.49 17.98
C LEU A 22 20.16 -2.90 18.31
N VAL A 23 19.97 -3.77 17.31
CA VAL A 23 19.73 -5.20 17.51
C VAL A 23 20.54 -5.97 16.46
N PRO A 24 21.68 -6.61 16.80
CA PRO A 24 22.29 -7.56 15.90
C PRO A 24 21.32 -8.73 15.73
N LEU A 25 20.76 -8.88 14.52
CA LEU A 25 20.15 -10.13 14.10
C LEU A 25 21.19 -11.25 14.29
N PRO A 26 20.80 -12.48 14.67
CA PRO A 26 21.74 -13.59 14.71
C PRO A 26 22.27 -13.82 13.31
N THR A 27 23.50 -13.35 13.07
CA THR A 27 24.23 -13.62 11.84
C THR A 27 24.45 -15.13 11.79
N ILE A 28 23.88 -15.79 10.79
CA ILE A 28 24.43 -17.06 10.30
C ILE A 28 25.91 -16.75 10.05
N ALA A 29 26.80 -17.41 10.80
CA ALA A 29 28.22 -17.12 10.84
C ALA A 29 28.78 -16.96 9.41
N GLN A 30 28.92 -15.71 8.98
CA GLN A 30 29.80 -15.38 7.88
C GLN A 30 31.21 -15.53 8.46
N THR A 31 31.99 -16.38 7.80
CA THR A 31 33.41 -16.62 8.04
C THR A 31 34.14 -15.29 8.32
N PRO A 32 35.01 -15.21 9.34
CA PRO A 32 35.56 -13.93 9.77
C PRO A 32 36.43 -13.33 8.67
N THR A 33 36.08 -12.12 8.24
CA THR A 33 36.93 -11.26 7.43
C THR A 33 38.16 -10.89 8.24
N HIS A 34 39.32 -11.45 7.87
CA HIS A 34 40.60 -11.06 8.42
C HIS A 34 40.97 -9.63 7.98
N HIS A 35 41.38 -8.80 8.95
CA HIS A 35 42.01 -7.53 8.70
C HIS A 35 43.30 -7.72 7.87
N PHE A 36 43.30 -7.23 6.63
CA PHE A 36 44.52 -7.04 5.86
C PHE A 36 45.13 -5.70 6.27
N ALA A 37 46.25 -5.75 6.98
CA ALA A 37 47.18 -4.63 7.04
C ALA A 37 47.93 -4.59 5.70
N HIS A 38 47.84 -3.48 4.99
CA HIS A 38 48.65 -3.22 3.81
C HIS A 38 50.10 -2.95 4.24
N ASP A 39 51.02 -3.81 3.81
CA ASP A 39 52.44 -3.47 3.68
C ASP A 39 52.86 -3.86 2.25
N GLU A 40 53.38 -2.91 1.50
CA GLU A 40 53.55 -3.01 0.06
C GLU A 40 54.70 -3.96 -0.31
N ASN A 41 54.42 -4.92 -1.23
CA ASN A 41 55.33 -5.75 -2.02
C ASN A 41 55.55 -7.25 -1.67
N HIS A 42 54.82 -7.86 -0.71
CA HIS A 42 54.83 -9.32 -0.54
C HIS A 42 53.47 -9.89 -0.15
N VAL A 43 53.01 -10.95 -0.84
CA VAL A 43 51.82 -11.74 -0.45
C VAL A 43 52.29 -13.06 0.14
N THR A 44 51.91 -13.31 1.40
CA THR A 44 52.18 -14.57 2.10
C THR A 44 50.85 -15.18 2.52
N ILE A 45 50.58 -16.42 2.09
CA ILE A 45 49.39 -17.18 2.49
C ILE A 45 49.85 -18.37 3.30
N THR A 46 49.21 -18.59 4.45
CA THR A 46 49.45 -19.76 5.31
C THR A 46 48.13 -20.50 5.52
N GLU A 47 48.08 -21.76 5.10
CA GLU A 47 46.92 -22.63 5.33
C GLU A 47 47.45 -24.02 5.74
N ASN A 48 46.90 -24.60 6.81
CA ASN A 48 47.27 -25.91 7.35
C ASN A 48 48.78 -26.16 7.55
N GLY A 49 49.51 -25.15 8.03
CA GLY A 49 50.92 -25.28 8.44
C GLY A 49 51.93 -25.30 7.29
N VAL A 50 51.51 -24.96 6.07
CA VAL A 50 52.42 -24.73 4.93
C VAL A 50 52.36 -23.26 4.52
N THR A 51 53.52 -22.61 4.44
CA THR A 51 53.66 -21.20 4.04
C THR A 51 54.27 -21.11 2.65
N MET A 52 53.60 -20.43 1.71
CA MET A 52 54.18 -20.06 0.42
C MET A 52 54.23 -18.53 0.29
N THR A 53 55.37 -18.03 -0.20
CA THR A 53 55.63 -16.61 -0.45
C THR A 53 55.93 -16.40 -1.93
N THR A 54 55.30 -15.42 -2.56
CA THR A 54 55.58 -15.03 -3.97
C THR A 54 55.84 -13.54 -4.08
N THR A 55 56.81 -13.17 -4.92
CA THR A 55 57.20 -11.80 -5.27
C THR A 55 56.63 -11.40 -6.64
N VAL A 56 56.04 -10.22 -6.74
CA VAL A 56 55.60 -9.64 -8.02
C VAL A 56 56.52 -8.46 -8.36
N SER A 57 57.23 -8.53 -9.49
CA SER A 57 58.14 -7.46 -9.95
C SER A 57 57.47 -6.60 -11.01
N ALA A 58 57.39 -5.29 -10.75
CA ALA A 58 56.91 -4.27 -11.66
C ALA A 58 58.03 -3.79 -12.59
N ALA A 59 58.19 -4.45 -13.74
CA ALA A 59 59.06 -3.98 -14.81
C ALA A 59 58.57 -4.46 -16.19
N ALA A 60 57.43 -3.95 -16.64
CA ALA A 60 57.02 -4.03 -18.05
C ALA A 60 55.91 -3.02 -18.41
N MET A 61 56.02 -1.75 -17.97
CA MET A 61 55.19 -0.67 -18.53
C MET A 61 55.95 0.64 -18.44
N MET A 62 56.62 1.05 -19.54
CA MET A 62 56.88 2.44 -19.94
C MET A 62 57.71 2.43 -21.23
N THR A 63 57.05 2.49 -22.39
CA THR A 63 57.52 3.22 -23.59
C THR A 63 56.41 3.30 -24.63
N ALA A 64 55.79 4.48 -24.77
CA ALA A 64 55.46 5.14 -26.04
C ALA A 64 54.36 6.20 -25.81
N THR A 65 54.80 7.46 -25.75
CA THR A 65 53.97 8.66 -25.80
C THR A 65 53.39 8.87 -27.20
N ALA A 66 52.06 8.96 -27.31
CA ALA A 66 51.34 9.66 -28.38
C ALA A 66 50.03 10.24 -27.81
N PRO A 67 49.61 11.44 -28.24
CA PRO A 67 48.50 12.17 -27.60
C PRO A 67 47.13 11.55 -27.93
N LEU A 68 46.29 11.44 -26.90
CA LEU A 68 44.90 10.99 -26.99
C LEU A 68 44.05 11.97 -27.82
N PRO A 69 43.23 11.50 -28.77
CA PRO A 69 42.16 12.30 -29.32
C PRO A 69 40.97 12.29 -28.35
N VAL A 70 40.54 13.48 -27.96
CA VAL A 70 39.26 13.76 -27.31
C VAL A 70 38.15 13.28 -28.24
N SER A 71 37.27 12.38 -27.78
CA SER A 71 36.07 12.00 -28.53
C SER A 71 34.84 12.74 -27.96
N PRO A 72 33.95 13.29 -28.81
CA PRO A 72 32.95 14.26 -28.39
C PRO A 72 31.64 13.62 -27.95
N VAL A 73 31.11 14.18 -26.88
CA VAL A 73 29.69 14.14 -26.52
C VAL A 73 28.86 14.77 -27.66
N HIS A 74 27.73 14.14 -28.00
CA HIS A 74 26.70 14.58 -28.95
C HIS A 74 27.10 14.75 -30.43
N ALA A 75 26.89 13.70 -31.23
CA ALA A 75 26.53 13.84 -32.63
C ALA A 75 25.29 12.97 -32.90
N PHE A 76 24.14 13.63 -33.10
CA PHE A 76 22.90 13.00 -33.55
C PHE A 76 23.14 12.29 -34.88
N ASP A 77 22.79 11.00 -34.99
CA ASP A 77 22.84 10.26 -36.24
C ASP A 77 21.73 10.76 -37.19
N GLU A 78 22.05 11.79 -37.97
CA GLU A 78 21.16 12.33 -39.01
C GLU A 78 20.76 11.26 -40.04
N ALA A 79 21.55 10.22 -40.25
CA ALA A 79 21.22 9.17 -41.20
C ALA A 79 20.11 8.26 -40.66
N ALA A 80 20.10 7.98 -39.35
CA ALA A 80 19.01 7.29 -38.68
C ALA A 80 17.72 8.14 -38.69
N GLN A 81 17.81 9.44 -38.42
CA GLN A 81 16.66 10.35 -38.51
C GLN A 81 16.11 10.47 -39.94
N ARG A 82 16.96 10.52 -40.97
CA ARG A 82 16.52 10.53 -42.37
C ARG A 82 15.82 9.23 -42.77
N ARG A 83 16.27 8.08 -42.27
CA ARG A 83 15.60 6.77 -42.50
C ARG A 83 14.24 6.72 -41.80
N LEU A 84 14.15 7.20 -40.56
CA LEU A 84 12.90 7.30 -39.80
C LEU A 84 11.92 8.28 -40.43
N LEU A 85 12.40 9.43 -40.91
CA LEU A 85 11.57 10.42 -41.60
C LEU A 85 11.07 9.88 -42.94
N ALA A 86 11.92 9.22 -43.72
CA ALA A 86 11.50 8.58 -44.97
C ALA A 86 10.46 7.47 -44.74
N ARG A 87 10.62 6.66 -43.68
CA ARG A 87 9.66 5.62 -43.29
C ARG A 87 8.33 6.22 -42.83
N LYS A 88 8.38 7.30 -42.04
CA LYS A 88 7.20 8.06 -41.59
C LYS A 88 6.45 8.68 -42.76
N THR A 89 7.14 9.31 -43.71
CA THR A 89 6.52 9.89 -44.90
C THR A 89 5.88 8.83 -45.79
N ALA A 90 6.54 7.69 -45.99
CA ALA A 90 5.97 6.57 -46.74
C ALA A 90 4.71 5.99 -46.08
N LEU A 91 4.68 5.91 -44.73
CA LEU A 91 3.48 5.50 -43.99
C LEU A 91 2.36 6.54 -44.11
N LEU A 92 2.66 7.83 -44.02
CA LEU A 92 1.67 8.90 -44.17
C LEU A 92 1.06 8.94 -45.58
N GLU A 93 1.84 8.67 -46.62
CA GLU A 93 1.33 8.53 -47.99
C GLU A 93 0.52 7.24 -48.19
N GLN A 94 1.00 6.11 -47.66
CA GLN A 94 0.31 4.81 -47.73
C GLN A 94 -1.09 4.87 -47.11
N TYR A 95 -1.25 5.62 -46.02
CA TYR A 95 -2.51 5.78 -45.30
C TYR A 95 -3.26 7.09 -45.62
N ARG A 96 -2.81 7.87 -46.62
CA ARG A 96 -3.38 9.17 -47.02
C ARG A 96 -3.59 10.16 -45.85
N MET A 97 -2.68 10.16 -44.88
CA MET A 97 -2.71 11.05 -43.74
C MET A 97 -1.81 12.26 -44.00
N TYR A 98 -2.40 13.40 -44.40
CA TYR A 98 -1.66 14.66 -44.55
C TYR A 98 -1.75 15.50 -43.27
N PRO A 99 -0.64 16.09 -42.78
CA PRO A 99 -0.69 16.97 -41.62
C PRO A 99 -1.49 18.24 -41.94
N GLN A 100 -2.51 18.52 -41.12
CA GLN A 100 -3.27 19.76 -41.21
C GLN A 100 -2.34 20.93 -40.85
N SER A 101 -2.16 21.86 -41.79
CA SER A 101 -1.28 23.02 -41.65
C SER A 101 -1.75 23.98 -40.54
N ALA A 102 -0.78 24.57 -39.86
CA ALA A 102 -0.93 25.51 -38.74
C ALA A 102 -1.65 26.84 -39.07
N ASP A 103 -2.21 26.98 -40.28
CA ASP A 103 -2.93 28.19 -40.73
C ASP A 103 -4.38 28.27 -40.25
N ARG A 104 -5.01 27.17 -39.83
CA ARG A 104 -6.42 27.18 -39.37
C ARG A 104 -6.62 27.91 -38.02
N LEU A 105 -5.62 27.89 -37.14
CA LEU A 105 -5.68 28.57 -35.83
C LEU A 105 -5.55 30.11 -35.94
N ALA A 106 -4.97 30.63 -37.04
CA ALA A 106 -4.89 32.06 -37.32
C ALA A 106 -6.14 32.62 -38.04
N GLN A 107 -6.90 31.75 -38.71
CA GLN A 107 -8.20 32.08 -39.31
C GLN A 107 -9.35 31.99 -38.30
N GLN A 108 -9.32 31.02 -37.38
CA GLN A 108 -10.35 30.88 -36.34
C GLN A 108 -10.36 32.02 -35.32
N ARG A 109 -9.19 32.60 -34.98
CA ARG A 109 -9.14 33.80 -34.12
C ARG A 109 -9.76 35.05 -34.76
N ARG A 110 -9.67 35.18 -36.09
CA ARG A 110 -10.29 36.29 -36.83
C ARG A 110 -11.79 36.14 -37.03
N HIS A 111 -12.32 34.92 -36.99
CA HIS A 111 -13.77 34.67 -37.03
C HIS A 111 -14.45 34.79 -35.65
N HIS A 112 -13.73 34.57 -34.56
CA HIS A 112 -14.30 34.66 -33.21
C HIS A 112 -14.57 36.11 -32.76
N GLU A 113 -13.81 37.09 -33.27
CA GLU A 113 -14.07 38.52 -33.01
C GLU A 113 -15.21 39.11 -33.87
N ALA A 114 -15.66 38.40 -34.91
CA ALA A 114 -16.71 38.86 -35.82
C ALA A 114 -18.11 38.27 -35.56
N SER A 115 -18.25 37.33 -34.61
CA SER A 115 -19.52 36.60 -34.36
C SER A 115 -20.28 37.03 -33.09
N HIS A 116 -19.80 38.04 -32.34
CA HIS A 116 -20.53 38.62 -31.21
C HIS A 116 -21.59 39.67 -31.58
N LEU A 117 -21.95 39.77 -32.87
CA LEU A 117 -23.04 40.61 -33.36
C LEU A 117 -23.82 39.81 -34.41
N ARG A 118 -25.08 39.46 -34.07
CA ARG A 118 -26.19 38.81 -34.85
C ARG A 118 -26.62 37.49 -34.20
N ASP A 119 -27.63 37.54 -33.33
CA ASP A 119 -29.05 37.22 -33.60
C ASP A 119 -29.28 35.71 -33.37
N ALA A 120 -30.01 35.27 -32.33
CA ALA A 120 -31.46 35.34 -32.15
C ALA A 120 -32.23 34.57 -33.24
N GLU A 121 -33.13 33.70 -32.76
CA GLU A 121 -34.24 33.00 -33.46
C GLU A 121 -34.01 31.54 -33.96
N ASP A 122 -34.77 30.62 -33.32
CA ASP A 122 -35.68 29.59 -33.88
C ASP A 122 -35.19 28.59 -34.95
N SER A 123 -35.69 27.35 -35.10
CA SER A 123 -36.59 26.44 -34.38
C SER A 123 -36.67 25.13 -35.20
N ASP A 124 -36.95 24.00 -34.54
CA ASP A 124 -37.68 22.79 -35.00
C ASP A 124 -37.20 21.83 -36.11
N GLY A 125 -37.37 20.51 -35.86
CA GLY A 125 -37.94 19.58 -36.86
C GLY A 125 -37.42 18.11 -36.99
N ALA A 126 -37.91 17.20 -36.13
CA ALA A 126 -38.46 15.83 -36.36
C ALA A 126 -37.72 14.67 -37.14
N ALA A 127 -37.53 13.56 -36.38
CA ALA A 127 -37.96 12.14 -36.54
C ALA A 127 -37.66 11.23 -37.78
N LEU A 128 -37.08 10.03 -37.53
CA LEU A 128 -37.64 8.64 -37.70
C LEU A 128 -36.56 7.51 -37.71
N SER A 129 -36.92 6.35 -37.13
CA SER A 129 -36.19 5.07 -36.83
C SER A 129 -36.25 4.00 -37.97
N PRO A 130 -35.87 2.70 -37.79
CA PRO A 130 -34.71 2.01 -37.14
C PRO A 130 -34.02 0.94 -38.04
N SER A 131 -32.80 0.47 -37.71
CA SER A 131 -32.29 -0.85 -38.17
C SER A 131 -31.16 -1.43 -37.32
N LEU A 132 -31.27 -2.74 -37.05
CA LEU A 132 -30.34 -3.67 -36.38
C LEU A 132 -28.88 -3.61 -36.87
N LEU A 133 -27.91 -3.65 -35.94
CA LEU A 133 -26.50 -3.95 -36.21
C LEU A 133 -25.85 -4.79 -35.08
N SER A 134 -24.90 -5.64 -35.49
CA SER A 134 -24.16 -6.67 -34.76
C SER A 134 -23.06 -6.14 -33.82
N PRO A 135 -22.53 -6.94 -32.86
CA PRO A 135 -21.65 -6.47 -31.77
C PRO A 135 -20.20 -6.07 -32.12
N THR A 136 -19.86 -5.71 -33.37
CA THR A 136 -18.45 -5.60 -33.79
C THR A 136 -17.96 -4.23 -34.27
N ASP A 137 -18.75 -3.15 -34.10
CA ASP A 137 -18.36 -1.81 -34.61
C ASP A 137 -18.16 -0.72 -33.54
N CYS A 138 -18.14 -1.07 -32.25
CA CYS A 138 -17.82 -0.12 -31.18
C CYS A 138 -16.31 -0.01 -30.95
N ASN A 139 -15.51 0.46 -31.92
CA ASN A 139 -14.10 0.83 -31.65
C ASN A 139 -13.45 1.82 -32.65
N LYS A 140 -14.22 2.69 -33.31
CA LYS A 140 -13.66 3.70 -34.23
C LYS A 140 -13.92 5.17 -33.87
N THR A 141 -14.31 5.47 -32.64
CA THR A 141 -14.45 6.84 -32.14
C THR A 141 -13.78 7.03 -30.79
N THR A 142 -12.45 6.84 -30.73
CA THR A 142 -11.68 7.11 -29.50
C THR A 142 -10.35 7.82 -29.80
N ALA A 143 -10.37 8.80 -30.70
CA ALA A 143 -9.24 9.70 -30.92
C ALA A 143 -9.47 11.13 -30.39
N ALA A 144 -10.59 11.39 -29.68
CA ALA A 144 -10.94 12.72 -29.18
C ALA A 144 -10.94 12.84 -27.63
N TYR A 145 -10.43 11.83 -26.90
CA TYR A 145 -10.40 11.85 -25.43
C TYR A 145 -9.07 12.37 -24.83
N ALA A 146 -8.09 12.73 -25.67
CA ALA A 146 -6.76 13.16 -25.22
C ALA A 146 -6.59 14.69 -25.06
N GLN A 147 -7.64 15.50 -25.23
CA GLN A 147 -7.50 16.97 -25.27
C GLN A 147 -8.42 17.80 -24.35
N THR A 148 -9.17 17.18 -23.43
CA THR A 148 -10.04 17.91 -22.50
C THR A 148 -9.72 17.74 -21.02
N VAL A 149 -8.51 17.28 -20.69
CA VAL A 149 -7.94 17.42 -19.34
C VAL A 149 -6.69 18.28 -19.43
N ALA A 150 -6.87 19.53 -19.85
CA ALA A 150 -5.91 20.58 -19.57
C ALA A 150 -6.16 21.08 -18.15
N MET A 151 -5.60 20.41 -17.14
CA MET A 151 -5.36 21.08 -15.87
C MET A 151 -4.35 22.20 -16.16
N SER A 152 -4.78 23.43 -15.92
CA SER A 152 -3.92 24.60 -16.11
C SER A 152 -2.61 24.44 -15.33
N PRO A 153 -1.44 24.64 -15.96
CA PRO A 153 -0.16 24.60 -15.26
C PRO A 153 0.06 25.92 -14.55
N ASN A 154 -0.55 26.10 -13.37
CA ASN A 154 -0.13 27.13 -12.43
C ASN A 154 -0.71 26.87 -11.03
N GLU A 155 0.00 26.13 -10.19
CA GLU A 155 0.07 26.44 -8.76
C GLU A 155 1.34 25.81 -8.18
N LYS A 156 2.17 26.69 -7.60
CA LYS A 156 3.37 26.34 -6.84
C LYS A 156 2.95 25.62 -5.57
N GLY A 157 3.54 24.45 -5.30
CA GLY A 157 3.69 23.86 -3.96
C GLY A 157 2.45 23.85 -3.08
N GLY A 158 1.48 22.98 -3.39
CA GLY A 158 0.42 22.60 -2.46
C GLY A 158 0.68 21.18 -1.95
N ALA A 159 0.79 21.03 -0.64
CA ALA A 159 0.94 19.73 0.02
C ALA A 159 -0.26 18.82 -0.31
N ASP A 160 0.01 17.60 -0.81
CA ASP A 160 -0.99 16.56 -0.95
C ASP A 160 -1.57 16.23 0.44
N ARG A 161 -2.86 16.54 0.60
CA ARG A 161 -3.63 16.31 1.83
C ARG A 161 -3.98 14.83 1.92
N HIS A 162 -3.91 14.25 3.12
CA HIS A 162 -4.35 12.88 3.42
C HIS A 162 -5.69 12.53 2.75
N THR A 163 -5.80 11.36 2.11
CA THR A 163 -7.00 10.99 1.35
C THR A 163 -8.23 10.94 2.26
N PRO A 164 -9.25 11.79 2.05
CA PRO A 164 -10.40 11.88 2.94
C PRO A 164 -11.38 10.71 2.77
N VAL A 165 -12.03 10.26 3.85
CA VAL A 165 -13.01 9.14 3.80
C VAL A 165 -14.19 9.42 2.86
N ALA A 166 -14.63 10.68 2.74
CA ALA A 166 -15.73 11.01 1.83
C ALA A 166 -15.36 10.86 0.34
N ALA A 167 -14.09 11.09 -0.03
CA ALA A 167 -13.62 10.89 -1.40
C ALA A 167 -13.62 9.41 -1.81
N SER A 168 -13.52 8.50 -0.82
CA SER A 168 -13.65 7.06 -1.02
C SER A 168 -15.05 6.67 -1.50
N GLN A 169 -16.10 7.33 -1.01
CA GLN A 169 -17.48 7.01 -1.39
C GLN A 169 -17.77 7.36 -2.86
N ASP A 170 -17.34 8.53 -3.32
CA ASP A 170 -17.59 8.98 -4.70
C ASP A 170 -17.03 7.98 -5.74
N LEU A 171 -15.85 7.42 -5.46
CA LEU A 171 -15.18 6.46 -6.33
C LEU A 171 -15.86 5.08 -6.29
N VAL A 172 -16.38 4.65 -5.13
CA VAL A 172 -17.16 3.41 -5.00
C VAL A 172 -18.52 3.54 -5.70
N ASP A 173 -19.20 4.67 -5.55
CA ASP A 173 -20.46 4.95 -6.23
C ASP A 173 -20.27 4.88 -7.74
N LEU A 174 -19.22 5.53 -8.27
CA LEU A 174 -18.87 5.47 -9.68
C LEU A 174 -18.58 4.02 -10.14
N PHE A 175 -17.91 3.21 -9.31
CA PHE A 175 -17.56 1.83 -9.64
C PHE A 175 -18.78 0.90 -9.78
N PHE A 176 -19.88 1.23 -9.11
CA PHE A 176 -21.13 0.49 -9.20
C PHE A 176 -22.18 1.13 -10.13
N LEU A 177 -21.80 2.10 -10.96
CA LEU A 177 -22.64 2.56 -12.07
C LEU A 177 -22.46 1.66 -13.29
N GLU A 178 -23.56 1.34 -13.97
CA GLU A 178 -23.52 0.59 -15.24
C GLU A 178 -23.36 1.54 -16.42
N GLY A 179 -22.42 1.24 -17.32
CA GLY A 179 -22.17 2.03 -18.53
C GLY A 179 -21.16 3.17 -18.35
N SER A 180 -20.82 3.84 -19.45
CA SER A 180 -19.86 4.95 -19.52
C SER A 180 -20.42 6.28 -18.99
N ASP A 181 -21.22 6.25 -17.93
CA ASP A 181 -21.82 7.46 -17.38
C ASP A 181 -20.81 8.12 -16.44
N ALA A 182 -20.27 9.25 -16.89
CA ALA A 182 -19.29 10.00 -16.12
C ALA A 182 -19.96 10.73 -14.95
N VAL A 183 -19.54 10.46 -13.71
CA VAL A 183 -19.90 11.30 -12.54
C VAL A 183 -18.77 12.28 -12.30
N ASN A 184 -19.08 13.57 -12.20
CA ASN A 184 -18.10 14.65 -11.95
C ASN A 184 -16.91 14.66 -12.94
N GLY A 185 -17.11 14.19 -14.18
CA GLY A 185 -16.06 14.10 -15.21
C GLY A 185 -15.16 12.86 -15.11
N MET A 186 -15.41 11.94 -14.18
CA MET A 186 -14.72 10.64 -14.08
C MET A 186 -15.51 9.56 -14.83
N SER A 187 -14.90 8.89 -15.80
CA SER A 187 -15.48 7.72 -16.50
C SER A 187 -14.62 6.50 -16.21
N PHE A 188 -15.24 5.34 -15.96
CA PHE A 188 -14.52 4.07 -16.00
C PHE A 188 -14.18 3.68 -17.44
N SER A 189 -13.14 2.86 -17.56
CA SER A 189 -12.62 2.39 -18.85
C SER A 189 -13.60 1.46 -19.56
N ALA A 190 -13.53 1.42 -20.90
CA ALA A 190 -14.30 0.51 -21.74
C ALA A 190 -13.88 -0.97 -21.62
N TYR A 191 -12.79 -1.29 -20.90
CA TYR A 191 -12.38 -2.68 -20.68
C TYR A 191 -13.41 -3.41 -19.80
N PRO A 192 -13.84 -4.64 -20.18
CA PRO A 192 -14.85 -5.38 -19.44
C PRO A 192 -14.46 -5.57 -17.97
N ILE A 193 -15.48 -5.59 -17.12
CA ILE A 193 -15.33 -5.91 -15.70
C ILE A 193 -15.05 -7.41 -15.59
N TYR A 194 -14.21 -7.78 -14.63
CA TYR A 194 -13.81 -9.18 -14.48
C TYR A 194 -15.02 -10.04 -14.10
N GLY A 195 -15.19 -11.17 -14.77
CA GLY A 195 -16.33 -12.06 -14.58
C GLY A 195 -17.62 -11.57 -15.25
N GLU A 196 -18.64 -12.42 -15.25
CA GLU A 196 -19.90 -12.18 -15.96
C GLU A 196 -20.91 -11.34 -15.16
N ARG A 197 -20.56 -10.92 -13.94
CA ARG A 197 -21.48 -10.22 -13.03
C ARG A 197 -21.72 -8.78 -13.48
N THR A 198 -22.98 -8.38 -13.49
CA THR A 198 -23.45 -6.98 -13.58
C THR A 198 -23.02 -6.16 -12.36
N ALA A 199 -23.15 -4.83 -12.41
CA ALA A 199 -22.81 -4.00 -11.25
C ALA A 199 -23.74 -4.30 -10.07
N ALA A 200 -25.03 -4.54 -10.34
CA ALA A 200 -26.02 -4.92 -9.34
C ALA A 200 -25.68 -6.27 -8.69
N GLU A 201 -25.27 -7.27 -9.46
CA GLU A 201 -24.89 -8.59 -8.94
C GLU A 201 -23.63 -8.53 -8.07
N ARG A 202 -22.60 -7.77 -8.49
CA ARG A 202 -21.41 -7.56 -7.66
C ARG A 202 -21.77 -6.87 -6.34
N ARG A 203 -22.57 -5.81 -6.40
CA ARG A 203 -23.04 -5.09 -5.19
C ARG A 203 -23.80 -6.03 -4.26
N ALA A 204 -24.71 -6.85 -4.78
CA ALA A 204 -25.46 -7.83 -4.00
C ALA A 204 -24.53 -8.89 -3.37
N ALA A 205 -23.53 -9.37 -4.11
CA ALA A 205 -22.56 -10.33 -3.60
C ALA A 205 -21.71 -9.75 -2.46
N VAL A 206 -21.21 -8.52 -2.60
CA VAL A 206 -20.46 -7.86 -1.51
C VAL A 206 -21.35 -7.63 -0.29
N ARG A 207 -22.61 -7.21 -0.48
CA ARG A 207 -23.57 -7.05 0.63
C ARG A 207 -23.82 -8.38 1.35
N ALA A 208 -23.93 -9.50 0.64
CA ALA A 208 -24.08 -10.81 1.26
C ALA A 208 -22.86 -11.20 2.11
N VAL A 209 -21.65 -10.86 1.68
CA VAL A 209 -20.43 -11.03 2.49
C VAL A 209 -20.48 -10.15 3.73
N PHE A 210 -20.89 -8.89 3.60
CA PHE A 210 -20.99 -7.95 4.72
C PHE A 210 -22.01 -8.44 5.77
N GLU A 211 -23.15 -8.96 5.33
CA GLU A 211 -24.15 -9.58 6.20
C GLU A 211 -23.60 -10.83 6.90
N LYS A 212 -22.89 -11.71 6.17
CA LYS A 212 -22.27 -12.94 6.71
C LYS A 212 -21.32 -12.66 7.87
N TYR A 213 -20.52 -11.60 7.78
CA TYR A 213 -19.53 -11.22 8.80
C TYR A 213 -20.04 -10.17 9.79
N GLY A 214 -21.30 -9.74 9.69
CA GLY A 214 -21.89 -8.75 10.60
C GLY A 214 -21.21 -7.38 10.52
N VAL A 215 -20.83 -6.96 9.32
CA VAL A 215 -20.13 -5.69 9.07
C VAL A 215 -21.02 -4.51 9.47
N ASP A 216 -20.53 -3.67 10.37
CA ASP A 216 -21.21 -2.42 10.74
C ASP A 216 -21.03 -1.37 9.64
N MET A 217 -22.10 -1.16 8.87
CA MET A 217 -22.18 -0.11 7.84
C MET A 217 -22.76 1.20 8.39
N GLN A 218 -23.30 1.20 9.61
CA GLN A 218 -23.90 2.38 10.24
C GLN A 218 -22.96 2.93 11.31
N LEU A 219 -21.79 3.39 10.86
CA LEU A 219 -20.78 3.91 11.76
C LEU A 219 -21.25 5.20 12.45
N PRO A 220 -20.86 5.41 13.72
CA PRO A 220 -21.16 6.64 14.43
C PRO A 220 -20.70 7.87 13.63
N ALA A 221 -21.54 8.91 13.57
CA ALA A 221 -21.22 10.11 12.81
C ALA A 221 -19.93 10.77 13.31
N SER A 222 -19.07 11.19 12.39
CA SER A 222 -17.84 11.90 12.76
C SER A 222 -18.18 13.31 13.28
N PRO A 223 -17.36 13.89 14.17
CA PRO A 223 -17.51 15.27 14.61
C PRO A 223 -17.56 16.26 13.43
N ALA A 224 -16.83 15.98 12.34
CA ALA A 224 -16.85 16.78 11.12
C ALA A 224 -18.22 16.75 10.42
N VAL A 225 -18.86 15.58 10.33
CA VAL A 225 -20.22 15.42 9.78
C VAL A 225 -21.26 16.10 10.68
N LEU A 226 -21.14 15.96 11.99
CA LEU A 226 -22.03 16.62 12.95
C LEU A 226 -21.89 18.15 12.91
N ALA A 227 -20.67 18.67 12.72
CA ALA A 227 -20.41 20.10 12.57
C ALA A 227 -20.95 20.69 11.25
N ALA A 228 -21.06 19.87 10.21
CA ALA A 228 -21.61 20.25 8.90
C ALA A 228 -23.15 20.11 8.82
N ALA A 229 -23.79 19.43 9.77
CA ALA A 229 -25.25 19.25 9.79
C ALA A 229 -25.97 20.62 9.94
N PRO A 230 -27.01 20.90 9.13
CA PRO A 230 -27.69 22.19 9.18
C PRO A 230 -28.37 22.37 10.54
N ALA A 231 -27.83 23.28 11.36
CA ALA A 231 -28.41 23.65 12.65
C ALA A 231 -29.82 24.25 12.45
N HIS A 232 -30.84 23.41 12.60
CA HIS A 232 -32.22 23.90 12.69
C HIS A 232 -32.34 24.70 14.00
N ARG A 233 -32.38 26.04 13.84
CA ARG A 233 -32.43 27.10 14.87
C ARG A 233 -31.10 27.41 15.56
N GLN A 234 -30.33 28.31 14.95
CA GLN A 234 -29.83 29.49 15.67
C GLN A 234 -29.51 30.62 14.67
N ARG A 235 -30.21 31.74 14.83
CA ARG A 235 -30.10 32.93 13.97
C ARG A 235 -28.88 33.74 14.39
N ARG A 236 -28.14 34.21 13.37
CA ARG A 236 -27.19 35.34 13.37
C ARG A 236 -25.91 35.16 14.20
N PHE A 237 -24.92 34.47 13.64
CA PHE A 237 -23.59 35.01 13.39
C PHE A 237 -23.02 34.26 12.19
N ARG A 238 -22.61 34.99 11.15
CA ARG A 238 -22.07 34.42 9.91
C ARG A 238 -20.58 34.15 10.13
N THR A 239 -20.26 33.16 10.95
CA THR A 239 -18.91 32.62 11.03
C THR A 239 -18.71 31.77 9.79
N VAL A 240 -17.69 32.12 8.99
CA VAL A 240 -17.26 31.32 7.84
C VAL A 240 -16.83 29.95 8.39
N LEU A 241 -17.62 28.90 8.14
CA LEU A 241 -17.20 27.53 8.42
C LEU A 241 -15.98 27.21 7.53
N PRO A 242 -14.89 26.62 8.09
CA PRO A 242 -13.74 26.21 7.29
C PRO A 242 -14.17 25.19 6.23
N ARG A 243 -13.61 25.32 5.02
CA ARG A 243 -13.92 24.53 3.82
C ARG A 243 -13.44 23.06 3.84
N ASP A 244 -12.96 22.56 4.98
CA ASP A 244 -12.24 21.28 5.10
C ASP A 244 -12.88 20.35 6.16
N SER A 245 -14.20 20.14 6.15
CA SER A 245 -14.89 19.27 7.13
C SER A 245 -14.93 17.79 6.70
N VAL A 246 -13.80 17.23 6.27
CA VAL A 246 -13.73 15.78 5.94
C VAL A 246 -12.78 15.07 6.90
N GLU A 247 -13.26 13.98 7.47
CA GLU A 247 -12.52 13.15 8.42
C GLU A 247 -11.32 12.46 7.75
N THR A 248 -10.15 12.55 8.39
CA THR A 248 -8.94 11.84 7.96
C THR A 248 -8.99 10.37 8.38
N ARG A 249 -8.15 9.54 7.75
CA ARG A 249 -8.05 8.11 8.09
C ARG A 249 -7.61 7.85 9.54
N GLU A 250 -6.71 8.67 10.06
CA GLU A 250 -6.28 8.59 11.47
C GLU A 250 -7.45 8.92 12.41
N GLN A 251 -8.18 10.02 12.15
CA GLN A 251 -9.36 10.41 12.93
C GLN A 251 -10.44 9.33 12.91
N TYR A 252 -10.67 8.72 11.74
CA TYR A 252 -11.57 7.58 11.57
C TYR A 252 -11.19 6.41 12.51
N TRP A 253 -9.91 6.00 12.52
CA TRP A 253 -9.46 4.89 13.36
C TRP A 253 -9.52 5.21 14.85
N ARG A 254 -9.09 6.41 15.25
CA ARG A 254 -9.17 6.89 16.65
C ARG A 254 -10.60 6.87 17.18
N ARG A 255 -11.54 7.46 16.41
CA ARG A 255 -12.96 7.50 16.76
C ARG A 255 -13.55 6.09 16.92
N LEU A 256 -13.31 5.21 15.95
CA LEU A 256 -13.84 3.84 16.03
C LEU A 256 -13.23 3.06 17.19
N SER A 257 -11.93 3.20 17.44
CA SER A 257 -11.26 2.54 18.57
C SER A 257 -11.95 2.91 19.89
N ASN A 258 -12.18 4.20 20.13
CA ASN A 258 -12.87 4.68 21.34
C ASN A 258 -14.28 4.08 21.48
N VAL A 259 -15.04 4.01 20.39
CA VAL A 259 -16.39 3.41 20.40
C VAL A 259 -16.34 1.92 20.76
N TYR A 260 -15.43 1.15 20.15
CA TYR A 260 -15.36 -0.29 20.35
C TYR A 260 -14.69 -0.70 21.67
N ILE A 261 -13.82 0.13 22.23
CA ILE A 261 -13.33 0.01 23.62
C ILE A 261 -14.53 0.14 24.58
N GLN A 262 -15.33 1.20 24.45
CA GLN A 262 -16.51 1.41 25.31
C GLN A 262 -17.56 0.29 25.17
N LYS A 263 -17.79 -0.21 23.95
CA LYS A 263 -18.66 -1.38 23.72
C LYS A 263 -18.14 -2.60 24.47
N GLY A 264 -16.83 -2.87 24.42
CA GLY A 264 -16.18 -3.97 25.16
C GLY A 264 -16.38 -3.86 26.67
N VAL A 265 -16.09 -2.69 27.25
CA VAL A 265 -16.29 -2.42 28.68
C VAL A 265 -17.75 -2.67 29.11
N LYS A 266 -18.72 -2.13 28.35
CA LYS A 266 -20.15 -2.31 28.65
C LYS A 266 -20.56 -3.79 28.59
N ALA A 267 -20.03 -4.55 27.62
CA ALA A 267 -20.32 -5.99 27.49
C ALA A 267 -19.77 -6.79 28.68
N THR A 268 -18.54 -6.50 29.11
CA THR A 268 -17.92 -7.15 30.28
C THR A 268 -18.67 -6.83 31.57
N MET A 269 -19.05 -5.57 31.78
CA MET A 269 -19.88 -5.17 32.93
C MET A 269 -21.25 -5.87 32.94
N ALA A 270 -21.90 -5.98 31.78
CA ALA A 270 -23.19 -6.66 31.66
C ALA A 270 -23.09 -8.16 31.97
N ALA A 271 -22.00 -8.82 31.54
CA ALA A 271 -21.75 -10.22 31.86
C ALA A 271 -21.46 -10.43 33.35
N ALA A 272 -20.66 -9.55 33.96
CA ALA A 272 -20.37 -9.59 35.40
C ALA A 272 -21.63 -9.37 36.27
N ALA A 273 -22.59 -8.56 35.80
CA ALA A 273 -23.85 -8.31 36.49
C ALA A 273 -24.82 -9.51 36.48
N ASN A 274 -24.62 -10.52 35.62
CA ASN A 274 -25.47 -11.70 35.54
C ASN A 274 -24.67 -13.03 35.51
N PRO A 275 -24.00 -13.39 36.62
CA PRO A 275 -23.06 -14.52 36.68
C PRO A 275 -23.73 -15.91 36.63
N THR A 276 -25.07 -15.98 36.66
CA THR A 276 -25.83 -17.24 36.62
C THR A 276 -26.18 -17.72 35.22
N GLY A 277 -25.96 -16.88 34.19
CA GLY A 277 -26.05 -17.29 32.78
C GLY A 277 -24.74 -17.87 32.28
N SER A 278 -24.79 -18.84 31.37
CA SER A 278 -23.64 -19.43 30.67
C SER A 278 -22.85 -18.44 29.78
N ASN A 279 -23.11 -17.13 29.88
CA ASN A 279 -22.52 -16.08 29.05
C ASN A 279 -21.29 -15.48 29.72
N LYS A 280 -20.20 -16.24 29.83
CA LYS A 280 -18.88 -15.62 29.98
C LYS A 280 -18.61 -14.82 28.69
N PRO A 281 -18.17 -13.55 28.75
CA PRO A 281 -17.87 -12.82 27.53
C PRO A 281 -16.75 -13.53 26.78
N ALA A 282 -16.81 -13.52 25.45
CA ALA A 282 -15.83 -14.20 24.59
C ALA A 282 -14.42 -13.60 24.74
N TYR A 283 -14.33 -12.33 25.18
CA TYR A 283 -13.13 -11.53 25.34
C TYR A 283 -13.25 -10.68 26.62
N GLU A 284 -12.12 -10.39 27.24
CA GLU A 284 -12.05 -9.42 28.34
C GLU A 284 -12.10 -7.97 27.77
N ALA A 285 -12.37 -6.98 28.63
CA ALA A 285 -12.54 -5.59 28.17
C ALA A 285 -11.23 -5.01 27.60
N GLU A 286 -10.10 -5.45 28.16
CA GLU A 286 -8.75 -4.99 27.85
C GLU A 286 -8.06 -5.80 26.74
N ASP A 287 -8.67 -6.89 26.27
CA ASP A 287 -8.08 -7.74 25.22
C ASP A 287 -7.78 -6.92 23.95
N PRO A 288 -6.62 -7.16 23.29
CA PRO A 288 -6.30 -6.47 22.06
C PRO A 288 -7.30 -6.87 20.97
N PHE A 289 -7.57 -5.96 20.04
CA PHE A 289 -8.49 -6.24 18.96
C PHE A 289 -8.14 -5.52 17.66
N TYR A 290 -8.51 -6.16 16.56
CA TYR A 290 -8.48 -5.56 15.25
C TYR A 290 -9.82 -4.91 14.93
N MET A 291 -9.79 -3.68 14.43
CA MET A 291 -10.87 -3.13 13.60
C MET A 291 -10.53 -3.40 12.15
N ILE A 292 -11.45 -4.01 11.40
CA ILE A 292 -11.25 -4.43 10.02
C ILE A 292 -12.30 -3.78 9.14
N ASP A 293 -11.86 -2.85 8.30
CA ASP A 293 -12.67 -2.11 7.35
C ASP A 293 -12.72 -2.84 6.00
N LEU A 294 -13.77 -3.65 5.80
CA LEU A 294 -13.99 -4.36 4.53
C LEU A 294 -14.41 -3.40 3.40
N GLY A 295 -14.97 -2.24 3.74
CA GLY A 295 -15.27 -1.19 2.79
C GLY A 295 -14.04 -0.70 2.04
N ARG A 296 -12.89 -0.65 2.72
CA ARG A 296 -11.61 -0.29 2.10
C ARG A 296 -11.17 -1.28 1.01
N VAL A 297 -11.52 -2.56 1.11
CA VAL A 297 -11.22 -3.54 0.04
C VAL A 297 -11.97 -3.19 -1.25
N VAL A 298 -13.25 -2.82 -1.12
CA VAL A 298 -14.11 -2.39 -2.23
C VAL A 298 -13.56 -1.12 -2.87
N GLU A 299 -13.17 -0.14 -2.05
CA GLU A 299 -12.55 1.09 -2.52
C GLU A 299 -11.24 0.81 -3.29
N GLN A 300 -10.34 -0.02 -2.75
CA GLN A 300 -9.10 -0.36 -3.44
C GLN A 300 -9.37 -1.07 -4.77
N MET A 301 -10.40 -1.90 -4.88
CA MET A 301 -10.77 -2.51 -6.16
C MET A 301 -11.25 -1.46 -7.16
N ALA A 302 -12.08 -0.52 -6.72
CA ALA A 302 -12.54 0.58 -7.56
C ALA A 302 -11.37 1.45 -8.06
N ARG A 303 -10.39 1.76 -7.18
CA ARG A 303 -9.18 2.51 -7.53
C ARG A 303 -8.30 1.73 -8.51
N TRP A 304 -8.10 0.44 -8.26
CA TRP A 304 -7.38 -0.46 -9.16
C TRP A 304 -7.99 -0.43 -10.57
N ARG A 305 -9.31 -0.56 -10.66
CA ARG A 305 -10.06 -0.55 -11.92
C ARG A 305 -9.96 0.78 -12.67
N HIS A 306 -9.86 1.88 -11.94
CA HIS A 306 -9.64 3.20 -12.54
C HIS A 306 -8.22 3.33 -13.10
N GLU A 307 -7.22 2.92 -12.32
CA GLU A 307 -5.81 3.13 -12.64
C GLU A 307 -5.19 2.06 -13.57
N LEU A 308 -5.70 0.83 -13.53
CA LEU A 308 -5.21 -0.31 -14.33
C LEU A 308 -6.38 -1.13 -14.92
N PRO A 309 -7.21 -0.52 -15.80
CA PRO A 309 -8.45 -1.14 -16.26
C PRO A 309 -8.26 -2.39 -17.13
N MET A 310 -7.10 -2.57 -17.76
CA MET A 310 -6.80 -3.77 -18.56
C MET A 310 -6.16 -4.90 -17.74
N VAL A 311 -5.89 -4.69 -16.44
CA VAL A 311 -5.11 -5.61 -15.61
C VAL A 311 -6.01 -6.24 -14.56
N ARG A 312 -6.25 -7.56 -14.61
CA ARG A 312 -7.04 -8.27 -13.59
C ARG A 312 -6.21 -8.59 -12.34
N PRO A 313 -6.60 -8.14 -11.14
CA PRO A 313 -5.89 -8.49 -9.93
C PRO A 313 -6.15 -9.95 -9.55
N HIS A 314 -5.07 -10.68 -9.27
CA HIS A 314 -5.05 -11.97 -8.61
C HIS A 314 -4.51 -11.74 -7.20
N PHE A 315 -5.37 -11.79 -6.19
CA PHE A 315 -4.95 -11.43 -4.84
C PHE A 315 -3.95 -12.44 -4.29
N ALA A 316 -2.79 -11.95 -3.81
CA ALA A 316 -1.77 -12.79 -3.20
C ALA A 316 -2.19 -13.25 -1.80
N VAL A 317 -2.72 -14.47 -1.71
CA VAL A 317 -3.37 -15.03 -0.50
C VAL A 317 -2.45 -14.94 0.73
N LYS A 318 -1.16 -15.26 0.54
CA LYS A 318 -0.09 -15.16 1.55
C LYS A 318 -0.01 -13.82 2.30
N CYS A 319 -0.52 -12.73 1.70
CA CYS A 319 -0.49 -11.41 2.32
C CYS A 319 -1.45 -11.29 3.51
N ASN A 320 -2.67 -11.83 3.35
CA ASN A 320 -3.69 -11.91 4.39
C ASN A 320 -4.75 -12.97 4.00
N PRO A 321 -4.65 -14.21 4.52
CA PRO A 321 -5.55 -15.32 4.16
C PRO A 321 -6.90 -15.27 4.89
N ASN A 322 -7.38 -14.07 5.23
CA ASN A 322 -8.66 -13.89 5.91
C ASN A 322 -9.82 -14.02 4.91
N LEU A 323 -10.69 -15.01 5.14
CA LEU A 323 -11.81 -15.34 4.26
C LEU A 323 -12.75 -14.15 3.99
N ALA A 324 -12.98 -13.26 4.95
CA ALA A 324 -13.87 -12.11 4.72
C ALA A 324 -13.33 -11.18 3.62
N ILE A 325 -12.01 -10.96 3.58
CA ILE A 325 -11.35 -10.15 2.56
C ILE A 325 -11.38 -10.88 1.22
N MET A 326 -11.05 -12.17 1.23
CA MET A 326 -10.98 -12.98 0.01
C MET A 326 -12.37 -13.14 -0.62
N GLU A 327 -13.43 -13.29 0.17
CA GLU A 327 -14.82 -13.32 -0.31
C GLU A 327 -15.26 -12.00 -0.93
N VAL A 328 -14.87 -10.85 -0.36
CA VAL A 328 -15.14 -9.54 -1.00
C VAL A 328 -14.40 -9.43 -2.33
N LEU A 329 -13.13 -9.84 -2.40
CA LEU A 329 -12.34 -9.80 -3.64
C LEU A 329 -12.90 -10.74 -4.72
N GLY A 330 -13.29 -11.97 -4.35
CA GLY A 330 -13.96 -12.91 -5.24
C GLY A 330 -15.35 -12.41 -5.68
N ALA A 331 -16.10 -11.76 -4.78
CA ALA A 331 -17.37 -11.10 -5.12
C ALA A 331 -17.19 -10.02 -6.20
N LEU A 332 -16.04 -9.34 -6.18
CA LEU A 332 -15.64 -8.29 -7.12
C LEU A 332 -14.90 -8.80 -8.38
N GLY A 333 -14.71 -10.11 -8.52
CA GLY A 333 -14.15 -10.74 -9.72
C GLY A 333 -12.61 -10.86 -9.74
N ALA A 334 -11.93 -10.66 -8.61
CA ALA A 334 -10.50 -10.96 -8.51
C ALA A 334 -10.23 -12.46 -8.72
N GLY A 335 -9.06 -12.79 -9.27
CA GLY A 335 -8.50 -14.14 -9.15
C GLY A 335 -7.64 -14.26 -7.88
N PHE A 336 -6.89 -15.36 -7.75
CA PHE A 336 -6.00 -15.58 -6.59
C PHE A 336 -4.62 -16.09 -6.98
N ASP A 337 -3.58 -15.43 -6.46
CA ASP A 337 -2.20 -15.95 -6.43
C ASP A 337 -2.07 -16.86 -5.21
N CYS A 338 -1.86 -18.15 -5.46
CA CYS A 338 -1.60 -19.17 -4.45
C CYS A 338 -0.15 -19.63 -4.52
N ALA A 339 0.49 -19.79 -3.37
CA ALA A 339 1.87 -20.24 -3.21
C ALA A 339 2.01 -21.67 -2.63
N SER A 340 0.90 -22.28 -2.23
CA SER A 340 0.85 -23.64 -1.69
C SER A 340 -0.48 -24.34 -1.98
N LYS A 341 -0.52 -25.66 -1.79
CA LYS A 341 -1.76 -26.44 -1.92
C LYS A 341 -2.84 -26.02 -0.91
N ASP A 342 -2.46 -25.58 0.29
CA ASP A 342 -3.42 -25.20 1.32
C ASP A 342 -4.09 -23.87 0.96
N GLU A 343 -3.38 -22.97 0.26
CA GLU A 343 -3.99 -21.76 -0.32
C GLU A 343 -4.92 -22.09 -1.49
N ILE A 344 -4.54 -23.06 -2.34
CA ILE A 344 -5.42 -23.55 -3.42
C ILE A 344 -6.73 -24.11 -2.83
N HIS A 345 -6.63 -24.96 -1.79
CA HIS A 345 -7.80 -25.49 -1.08
C HIS A 345 -8.61 -24.37 -0.43
N LEU A 346 -7.97 -23.41 0.23
CA LEU A 346 -8.66 -22.26 0.81
C LEU A 346 -9.52 -21.52 -0.22
N VAL A 347 -9.01 -21.32 -1.44
CA VAL A 347 -9.74 -20.64 -2.52
C VAL A 347 -10.87 -21.51 -3.08
N LEU A 348 -10.61 -22.79 -3.37
CA LEU A 348 -11.58 -23.67 -4.02
C LEU A 348 -12.68 -24.15 -3.07
N ASP A 349 -12.34 -24.54 -1.84
CA ASP A 349 -13.28 -25.06 -0.84
C ASP A 349 -14.28 -24.00 -0.38
N ASN A 350 -13.90 -22.72 -0.48
CA ASN A 350 -14.77 -21.58 -0.17
C ASN A 350 -15.43 -20.97 -1.42
N HIS A 351 -15.28 -21.60 -2.60
CA HIS A 351 -15.90 -21.18 -3.86
C HIS A 351 -15.62 -19.71 -4.22
N LEU A 352 -14.37 -19.27 -4.03
CA LEU A 352 -14.00 -17.87 -4.25
C LEU A 352 -13.78 -17.53 -5.73
N VAL A 353 -13.67 -18.56 -6.58
CA VAL A 353 -13.56 -18.45 -8.04
C VAL A 353 -14.54 -19.40 -8.70
N ASP A 354 -15.00 -19.02 -9.90
CA ASP A 354 -15.91 -19.86 -10.70
C ASP A 354 -15.16 -20.97 -11.46
N SER A 355 -13.86 -20.75 -11.72
CA SER A 355 -12.99 -21.68 -12.45
C SER A 355 -11.61 -21.79 -11.79
N PRO A 356 -11.00 -22.98 -11.73
CA PRO A 356 -9.59 -23.14 -11.33
C PRO A 356 -8.60 -22.35 -12.19
N ASP A 357 -8.98 -21.92 -13.40
CA ASP A 357 -8.16 -21.07 -14.27
C ASP A 357 -8.03 -19.64 -13.73
N ASP A 358 -8.83 -19.22 -12.74
CA ASP A 358 -8.68 -17.95 -12.02
C ASP A 358 -7.69 -18.04 -10.84
N ILE A 359 -7.00 -19.18 -10.71
CA ILE A 359 -5.91 -19.40 -9.76
C ILE A 359 -4.59 -19.47 -10.54
N VAL A 360 -3.63 -18.65 -10.11
CA VAL A 360 -2.23 -18.80 -10.53
C VAL A 360 -1.45 -19.40 -9.39
N PHE A 361 -0.86 -20.59 -9.60
CA PHE A 361 0.06 -21.18 -8.63
C PHE A 361 1.44 -20.55 -8.81
N ALA A 362 1.61 -19.34 -8.25
CA ALA A 362 2.72 -18.45 -8.55
C ALA A 362 3.97 -18.65 -7.68
N ASN A 363 4.15 -19.83 -7.09
CA ASN A 363 5.42 -20.24 -6.50
C ASN A 363 6.36 -20.82 -7.57
N PRO A 364 7.53 -20.22 -7.86
CA PRO A 364 8.43 -20.76 -8.88
C PRO A 364 9.05 -22.11 -8.51
N CYS A 365 9.10 -22.47 -7.21
CA CYS A 365 9.76 -23.67 -6.71
C CYS A 365 8.81 -24.52 -5.85
N LYS A 366 8.06 -25.43 -6.49
CA LYS A 366 6.91 -26.14 -5.89
C LYS A 366 7.29 -27.50 -5.31
N GLN A 367 6.64 -27.94 -4.23
CA GLN A 367 6.84 -29.31 -3.77
C GLN A 367 6.16 -30.32 -4.71
N LEU A 368 6.65 -31.56 -4.72
CA LEU A 368 6.03 -32.64 -5.51
C LEU A 368 4.59 -32.93 -5.06
N GLY A 369 4.30 -32.78 -3.75
CA GLY A 369 2.95 -32.90 -3.21
C GLY A 369 2.02 -31.84 -3.79
N ASP A 370 2.46 -30.58 -3.79
CA ASP A 370 1.65 -29.46 -4.26
C ASP A 370 1.34 -29.55 -5.75
N LEU A 371 2.29 -30.02 -6.58
CA LEU A 371 2.03 -30.25 -8.01
C LEU A 371 1.00 -31.35 -8.26
N ARG A 372 0.98 -32.41 -7.44
CA ARG A 372 -0.07 -33.45 -7.53
C ARG A 372 -1.42 -32.89 -7.13
N GLU A 373 -1.45 -32.02 -6.12
CA GLU A 373 -2.67 -31.41 -5.64
C GLU A 373 -3.23 -30.40 -6.65
N ALA A 374 -2.39 -29.51 -7.18
CA ALA A 374 -2.77 -28.58 -8.25
C ALA A 374 -3.38 -29.33 -9.44
N ARG A 375 -2.80 -30.47 -9.82
CA ARG A 375 -3.37 -31.35 -10.86
C ARG A 375 -4.74 -31.92 -10.48
N ALA A 376 -4.91 -32.36 -9.24
CA ALA A 376 -6.17 -32.93 -8.76
C ALA A 376 -7.29 -31.87 -8.71
N CYS A 377 -6.93 -30.63 -8.35
CA CYS A 377 -7.81 -29.48 -8.30
C CYS A 377 -8.08 -28.83 -9.68
N GLY A 378 -7.37 -29.25 -10.73
CA GLY A 378 -7.51 -28.67 -12.07
C GLY A 378 -6.84 -27.30 -12.25
N VAL A 379 -5.94 -26.90 -11.34
CA VAL A 379 -5.16 -25.65 -11.48
C VAL A 379 -4.08 -25.85 -12.53
N THR A 380 -4.11 -25.02 -13.58
CA THR A 380 -3.23 -25.17 -14.75
C THR A 380 -2.14 -24.11 -14.85
N TYR A 381 -2.40 -22.86 -14.45
CA TYR A 381 -1.40 -21.78 -14.51
C TYR A 381 -0.37 -21.91 -13.37
N VAL A 382 0.90 -22.04 -13.74
CA VAL A 382 2.01 -22.19 -12.80
C VAL A 382 3.19 -21.33 -13.21
N THR A 383 3.90 -20.74 -12.24
CA THR A 383 5.14 -20.01 -12.54
C THR A 383 6.37 -20.92 -12.54
N VAL A 384 7.38 -20.54 -13.30
CA VAL A 384 8.66 -21.27 -13.41
C VAL A 384 9.80 -20.30 -13.74
N ASP A 385 10.97 -20.50 -13.14
CA ASP A 385 12.16 -19.67 -13.39
C ASP A 385 13.46 -20.47 -13.56
N ASN A 386 13.41 -21.81 -13.53
CA ASN A 386 14.58 -22.68 -13.66
C ASN A 386 14.27 -23.99 -14.39
N VAL A 387 15.30 -24.56 -15.04
CA VAL A 387 15.17 -25.77 -15.89
C VAL A 387 14.72 -27.02 -15.11
N PRO A 388 15.28 -27.34 -13.93
CA PRO A 388 14.82 -28.49 -13.14
C PRO A 388 13.34 -28.41 -12.75
N GLU A 389 12.83 -27.20 -12.46
CA GLU A 389 11.42 -27.00 -12.21
C GLU A 389 10.57 -27.27 -13.47
N MET A 390 11.03 -26.84 -14.64
CA MET A 390 10.36 -27.12 -15.93
C MET A 390 10.24 -28.63 -16.19
N GLU A 391 11.31 -29.40 -15.96
CA GLU A 391 11.28 -30.87 -16.03
C GLU A 391 10.23 -31.44 -15.06
N LYS A 392 10.28 -30.99 -13.80
CA LYS A 392 9.36 -31.45 -12.75
C LYS A 392 7.91 -31.16 -13.11
N ILE A 393 7.60 -29.99 -13.67
CA ILE A 393 6.27 -29.62 -14.16
C ILE A 393 5.84 -30.58 -15.27
N GLY A 394 6.64 -30.78 -16.32
CA GLY A 394 6.29 -31.65 -17.44
C GLY A 394 6.00 -33.11 -17.03
N ARG A 395 6.67 -33.59 -15.97
CA ARG A 395 6.43 -34.93 -15.41
C ARG A 395 5.19 -35.01 -14.51
N MET A 396 4.94 -33.98 -13.71
CA MET A 396 3.96 -34.05 -12.61
C MET A 396 2.61 -33.42 -12.99
N LEU A 397 2.63 -32.36 -13.79
CA LEU A 397 1.47 -31.59 -14.24
C LEU A 397 1.55 -31.35 -15.76
N PRO A 398 1.29 -32.37 -16.61
CA PRO A 398 1.38 -32.23 -18.07
C PRO A 398 0.38 -31.23 -18.67
N SER A 399 -0.67 -30.88 -17.94
CA SER A 399 -1.65 -29.85 -18.30
C SER A 399 -1.22 -28.42 -17.93
N ALA A 400 0.00 -28.25 -17.41
CA ALA A 400 0.48 -26.96 -16.96
C ALA A 400 0.57 -25.95 -18.10
N ARG A 401 0.07 -24.74 -17.83
CA ARG A 401 0.27 -23.53 -18.60
C ARG A 401 1.37 -22.72 -17.90
N ALA A 402 2.61 -22.88 -18.34
CA ALA A 402 3.76 -22.30 -17.67
C ALA A 402 3.88 -20.80 -17.95
N ILE A 403 4.10 -20.02 -16.90
CA ILE A 403 4.39 -18.58 -16.93
C ILE A 403 5.85 -18.40 -16.49
N ILE A 404 6.72 -17.95 -17.39
CA ILE A 404 8.14 -17.77 -17.08
C ILE A 404 8.32 -16.53 -16.22
N ARG A 405 8.83 -16.68 -14.99
CA ARG A 405 9.12 -15.55 -14.11
C ARG A 405 10.52 -15.00 -14.41
N ILE A 406 10.61 -13.75 -14.84
CA ILE A 406 11.90 -13.08 -15.10
C ILE A 406 12.36 -12.26 -13.89
N LYS A 407 13.68 -12.08 -13.80
CA LYS A 407 14.32 -11.24 -12.80
C LYS A 407 14.12 -9.75 -13.11
N THR A 408 13.98 -8.93 -12.07
CA THR A 408 13.81 -7.47 -12.20
C THR A 408 14.80 -6.71 -11.34
N ASN A 409 14.94 -5.40 -11.61
CA ASN A 409 15.63 -4.49 -10.70
C ASN A 409 14.76 -4.21 -9.47
N ASP A 410 15.11 -4.80 -8.33
CA ASP A 410 14.44 -4.62 -7.04
C ASP A 410 15.33 -3.92 -6.00
N ALA A 411 16.36 -3.19 -6.45
CA ALA A 411 17.29 -2.49 -5.56
C ALA A 411 16.62 -1.42 -4.67
N ALA A 412 15.50 -0.86 -5.10
CA ALA A 412 14.72 0.12 -4.36
C ALA A 412 13.52 -0.49 -3.60
N ALA A 413 13.38 -1.82 -3.57
CA ALA A 413 12.30 -2.49 -2.85
C ALA A 413 12.60 -2.60 -1.35
N LYS A 414 11.56 -2.48 -0.51
CA LYS A 414 11.66 -2.79 0.93
C LYS A 414 11.95 -4.27 1.16
N CYS A 415 11.33 -5.14 0.36
CA CYS A 415 11.65 -6.57 0.30
C CYS A 415 12.02 -6.96 -1.13
N ALA A 416 13.31 -7.25 -1.33
CA ALA A 416 13.87 -7.75 -2.58
C ALA A 416 13.64 -9.27 -2.72
N PHE A 417 13.27 -9.71 -3.93
CA PHE A 417 12.99 -11.13 -4.23
C PHE A 417 13.91 -11.70 -5.32
N SER A 418 14.55 -10.85 -6.12
CA SER A 418 15.39 -11.22 -7.27
C SER A 418 16.67 -11.99 -6.89
N THR A 419 17.04 -11.99 -5.60
CA THR A 419 18.11 -12.87 -5.08
C THR A 419 17.68 -14.34 -5.04
N LYS A 420 16.39 -14.60 -4.82
CA LYS A 420 15.83 -15.95 -4.65
C LYS A 420 15.09 -16.44 -5.90
N PHE A 421 14.45 -15.56 -6.64
CA PHE A 421 13.54 -15.90 -7.75
C PHE A 421 13.79 -15.06 -9.00
N GLY A 422 13.34 -15.59 -10.13
CA GLY A 422 13.37 -14.93 -11.43
C GLY A 422 14.58 -15.33 -12.28
N ALA A 423 14.30 -15.73 -13.51
CA ALA A 423 15.31 -16.09 -14.48
C ALA A 423 16.03 -14.83 -14.99
N GLY A 424 17.36 -14.88 -15.09
CA GLY A 424 18.11 -13.88 -15.83
C GLY A 424 17.70 -13.93 -17.31
N MET A 425 17.78 -12.79 -18.01
CA MET A 425 17.42 -12.74 -19.43
C MET A 425 18.25 -13.70 -20.29
N ASP A 426 19.50 -13.98 -19.89
CA ASP A 426 20.39 -14.93 -20.55
C ASP A 426 19.95 -16.39 -20.37
N ASP A 427 19.16 -16.71 -19.33
CA ASP A 427 18.70 -18.06 -19.01
C ASP A 427 17.35 -18.41 -19.66
N VAL A 428 16.62 -17.40 -20.16
CA VAL A 428 15.26 -17.57 -20.72
C VAL A 428 15.23 -18.56 -21.89
N GLU A 429 16.22 -18.52 -22.79
CA GLU A 429 16.26 -19.46 -23.92
C GLU A 429 16.42 -20.91 -23.46
N SER A 430 17.22 -21.15 -22.41
CA SER A 430 17.37 -22.48 -21.83
C SER A 430 16.05 -23.00 -21.24
N LEU A 431 15.24 -22.11 -20.66
CA LEU A 431 13.90 -22.45 -20.18
C LEU A 431 12.95 -22.81 -21.32
N LEU A 432 12.96 -22.04 -22.41
CA LEU A 432 12.12 -22.30 -23.60
C LEU A 432 12.52 -23.63 -24.27
N GLN A 433 13.81 -23.94 -24.32
CA GLN A 433 14.33 -25.23 -24.79
C GLN A 433 13.85 -26.39 -23.90
N ALA A 434 13.96 -26.23 -22.58
CA ALA A 434 13.49 -27.23 -21.61
C ALA A 434 11.97 -27.45 -21.72
N ALA A 435 11.19 -26.39 -21.89
CA ALA A 435 9.73 -26.48 -22.08
C ALA A 435 9.38 -27.34 -23.31
N ARG A 436 10.09 -27.14 -24.44
CA ARG A 436 9.93 -27.97 -25.65
C ARG A 436 10.34 -29.42 -25.40
N GLN A 437 11.46 -29.66 -24.72
CA GLN A 437 11.94 -31.02 -24.42
C GLN A 437 11.00 -31.80 -23.52
N HIS A 438 10.36 -31.12 -22.56
CA HIS A 438 9.47 -31.73 -21.58
C HIS A 438 7.98 -31.59 -21.90
N ASN A 439 7.64 -31.10 -23.10
CA ASN A 439 6.26 -30.88 -23.57
C ASN A 439 5.42 -30.03 -22.61
N VAL A 440 6.00 -28.98 -22.05
CA VAL A 440 5.30 -27.98 -21.24
C VAL A 440 4.94 -26.79 -22.13
N GLU A 441 3.69 -26.36 -22.10
CA GLU A 441 3.23 -25.21 -22.88
C GLU A 441 3.56 -23.91 -22.14
N VAL A 442 4.29 -23.00 -22.79
CA VAL A 442 4.59 -21.68 -22.25
C VAL A 442 3.49 -20.71 -22.69
N TYR A 443 2.74 -20.18 -21.72
CA TYR A 443 1.61 -19.29 -21.94
C TYR A 443 1.94 -17.83 -21.68
N GLY A 444 3.05 -17.53 -21.00
CA GLY A 444 3.24 -16.17 -20.54
C GLY A 444 4.54 -15.89 -19.83
N VAL A 445 4.61 -14.65 -19.36
CA VAL A 445 5.74 -14.13 -18.60
C VAL A 445 5.21 -13.44 -17.37
N SER A 446 5.88 -13.63 -16.24
CA SER A 446 5.64 -12.88 -15.02
C SER A 446 6.89 -12.17 -14.54
N PHE A 447 6.71 -11.14 -13.73
CA PHE A 447 7.79 -10.52 -12.96
C PHE A 447 7.27 -10.00 -11.64
N HIS A 448 8.18 -9.63 -10.73
CA HIS A 448 7.78 -9.00 -9.45
C HIS A 448 8.87 -8.05 -8.99
N VAL A 449 8.60 -6.74 -8.99
CA VAL A 449 9.63 -5.70 -8.74
C VAL A 449 10.06 -5.54 -7.28
N GLY A 450 9.39 -6.24 -6.36
CA GLY A 450 9.67 -6.22 -4.92
C GLY A 450 8.61 -5.45 -4.14
N SER A 451 8.41 -5.80 -2.87
CA SER A 451 7.41 -5.13 -2.03
C SER A 451 7.85 -3.71 -1.70
N GLY A 452 6.99 -2.72 -1.93
CA GLY A 452 7.26 -1.32 -1.62
C GLY A 452 8.32 -0.68 -2.52
N ASN A 453 8.45 -1.17 -3.77
CA ASN A 453 9.36 -0.57 -4.75
C ASN A 453 8.73 0.70 -5.33
N GLY A 454 9.29 1.86 -4.98
CA GLY A 454 8.85 3.17 -5.49
C GLY A 454 9.46 3.56 -6.85
N ASP A 455 10.41 2.79 -7.38
CA ASP A 455 11.05 3.08 -8.67
C ASP A 455 10.15 2.66 -9.84
N GLN A 456 9.48 3.65 -10.43
CA GLN A 456 8.63 3.48 -11.62
C GLN A 456 9.40 2.88 -12.81
N SER A 457 10.70 3.16 -12.91
CA SER A 457 11.52 2.67 -14.02
C SER A 457 11.75 1.16 -13.96
N ALA A 458 11.70 0.56 -12.76
CA ALA A 458 11.77 -0.89 -12.57
C ALA A 458 10.57 -1.60 -13.21
N TYR A 459 9.36 -1.10 -12.99
CA TYR A 459 8.14 -1.64 -13.61
C TYR A 459 8.17 -1.49 -15.14
N VAL A 460 8.53 -0.30 -15.63
CA VAL A 460 8.59 -0.02 -17.07
C VAL A 460 9.63 -0.90 -17.78
N SER A 461 10.78 -1.12 -17.16
CA SER A 461 11.83 -1.99 -17.71
C SER A 461 11.37 -3.45 -17.74
N ALA A 462 10.76 -3.94 -16.65
CA ALA A 462 10.24 -5.30 -16.57
C ALA A 462 9.16 -5.60 -17.63
N LEU A 463 8.30 -4.61 -17.95
CA LEU A 463 7.32 -4.73 -19.04
C LEU A 463 7.99 -4.91 -20.41
N ARG A 464 9.06 -4.14 -20.68
CA ARG A 464 9.82 -4.24 -21.94
C ARG A 464 10.57 -5.57 -22.05
N ASP A 465 11.16 -6.03 -20.94
CA ASP A 465 11.84 -7.32 -20.89
C ASP A 465 10.85 -8.46 -21.08
N SER A 466 9.66 -8.37 -20.48
CA SER A 466 8.57 -9.33 -20.68
C SER A 466 8.15 -9.41 -22.14
N TYR A 467 7.98 -8.27 -22.81
CA TYR A 467 7.67 -8.23 -24.23
C TYR A 467 8.77 -8.88 -25.09
N ARG A 468 10.05 -8.69 -24.73
CA ARG A 468 11.17 -9.39 -25.39
C ARG A 468 11.09 -10.91 -25.21
N VAL A 469 10.72 -11.39 -24.03
CA VAL A 469 10.52 -12.83 -23.80
C VAL A 469 9.33 -13.37 -24.60
N PHE A 470 8.23 -12.62 -24.76
CA PHE A 470 7.14 -13.00 -25.65
C PHE A 470 7.63 -13.21 -27.10
N GLN A 471 8.47 -12.31 -27.60
CA GLN A 471 9.06 -12.43 -28.95
C GLN A 471 9.96 -13.65 -29.09
N LEU A 472 10.78 -13.94 -28.07
CA LEU A 472 11.63 -15.14 -28.05
C LEU A 472 10.77 -16.41 -28.04
N ALA A 473 9.77 -16.48 -27.16
CA ALA A 473 8.87 -17.63 -27.04
C ALA A 473 8.14 -17.95 -28.35
N ALA A 474 7.70 -16.92 -29.09
CA ALA A 474 7.13 -17.09 -30.43
C ALA A 474 8.11 -17.75 -31.42
N GLY A 475 9.41 -17.40 -31.34
CA GLY A 475 10.46 -18.05 -32.14
C GLY A 475 10.66 -19.54 -31.83
N TYR A 476 10.33 -19.97 -30.60
CA TYR A 476 10.32 -21.37 -30.18
C TYR A 476 8.98 -22.08 -30.45
N GLY A 477 8.01 -21.39 -31.06
CA GLY A 477 6.70 -21.92 -31.42
C GLY A 477 5.65 -21.88 -30.31
N PHE A 478 5.88 -21.12 -29.24
CA PHE A 478 4.89 -20.91 -28.18
C PHE A 478 4.00 -19.71 -28.48
N ASN A 479 2.72 -19.79 -28.10
CA ASN A 479 1.77 -18.70 -28.23
C ASN A 479 1.47 -18.10 -26.85
N CYS A 480 2.28 -17.13 -26.42
CA CYS A 480 2.07 -16.46 -25.14
C CYS A 480 0.84 -15.56 -25.18
N THR A 481 -0.07 -15.75 -24.23
CA THR A 481 -1.35 -15.04 -24.08
C THR A 481 -1.57 -14.47 -22.68
N VAL A 482 -0.60 -14.64 -21.75
CA VAL A 482 -0.70 -14.11 -20.38
C VAL A 482 0.53 -13.28 -20.03
N LEU A 483 0.30 -12.03 -19.63
CA LEU A 483 1.30 -11.21 -18.96
C LEU A 483 0.91 -11.03 -17.50
N ASP A 484 1.81 -11.36 -16.59
CA ASP A 484 1.62 -11.12 -15.17
C ASP A 484 2.62 -10.08 -14.67
N ILE A 485 2.11 -8.92 -14.24
CA ILE A 485 2.94 -7.80 -13.79
C ILE A 485 3.30 -7.87 -12.30
N GLY A 486 2.94 -8.96 -11.62
CA GLY A 486 3.27 -9.23 -10.22
C GLY A 486 2.67 -8.23 -9.25
N GLY A 487 3.30 -8.12 -8.07
CA GLY A 487 2.91 -7.19 -7.01
C GLY A 487 3.95 -6.09 -6.78
N GLY A 488 3.94 -5.53 -5.57
CA GLY A 488 4.89 -4.49 -5.14
C GLY A 488 4.26 -3.15 -4.83
N TYR A 489 2.99 -2.96 -5.21
CA TYR A 489 2.25 -1.73 -5.02
C TYR A 489 2.08 -1.34 -3.54
N PRO A 490 2.16 -0.03 -3.22
CA PRO A 490 1.89 0.46 -1.87
C PRO A 490 0.42 0.23 -1.50
N GLY A 491 0.15 -0.10 -0.23
CA GLY A 491 -1.22 -0.30 0.29
C GLY A 491 -1.76 0.85 1.14
N THR A 492 -0.94 1.89 1.32
CA THR A 492 -1.24 3.09 2.08
C THR A 492 -0.85 4.31 1.26
N GLU A 493 -1.41 5.47 1.61
CA GLU A 493 -1.00 6.73 1.00
C GLU A 493 0.44 7.06 1.43
N PRO A 494 1.27 7.62 0.54
CA PRO A 494 2.62 8.04 0.91
C PRO A 494 2.56 9.18 1.92
N ILE A 495 3.42 9.13 2.92
CA ILE A 495 3.55 10.23 3.89
C ILE A 495 4.23 11.41 3.19
N PRO A 496 3.69 12.65 3.25
CA PRO A 496 4.31 13.81 2.63
C PRO A 496 5.78 13.98 3.07
N GLY A 497 6.69 14.09 2.10
CA GLY A 497 8.13 14.25 2.36
C GLY A 497 8.89 12.95 2.66
N SER A 498 8.23 11.79 2.73
CA SER A 498 8.90 10.49 2.95
C SER A 498 9.70 9.98 1.76
N GLY A 499 9.45 10.51 0.55
CA GLY A 499 10.00 9.98 -0.69
C GLY A 499 9.31 8.70 -1.19
N GLU A 500 8.29 8.21 -0.48
CA GLU A 500 7.47 7.08 -0.94
C GLU A 500 6.62 7.47 -2.16
N THR A 501 6.40 6.51 -3.05
CA THR A 501 5.64 6.71 -4.30
C THR A 501 4.24 6.14 -4.16
N SER A 502 3.22 6.86 -4.66
CA SER A 502 1.82 6.39 -4.64
C SER A 502 1.55 5.31 -5.70
N PHE A 503 0.46 4.56 -5.49
CA PHE A 503 -0.01 3.55 -6.45
C PHE A 503 -0.34 4.18 -7.81
N GLU A 504 -1.05 5.30 -7.82
CA GLU A 504 -1.46 6.03 -9.02
C GLU A 504 -0.25 6.43 -9.86
N THR A 505 0.82 6.86 -9.20
CA THR A 505 2.05 7.26 -9.89
C THR A 505 2.70 6.06 -10.60
N ILE A 506 2.76 4.90 -9.95
CA ILE A 506 3.26 3.66 -10.55
C ILE A 506 2.36 3.21 -11.71
N ALA A 507 1.05 3.17 -11.49
CA ALA A 507 0.07 2.73 -12.48
C ALA A 507 0.09 3.61 -13.74
N ARG A 508 0.15 4.93 -13.58
CA ARG A 508 0.20 5.90 -14.69
C ARG A 508 1.51 5.82 -15.48
N ALA A 509 2.61 5.39 -14.86
CA ALA A 509 3.86 5.12 -15.58
C ALA A 509 3.78 3.83 -16.43
N MET A 510 3.11 2.78 -15.92
CA MET A 510 2.96 1.51 -16.64
C MET A 510 1.94 1.57 -17.79
N ARG A 511 0.81 2.25 -17.59
CA ARG A 511 -0.33 2.26 -18.52
C ARG A 511 0.03 2.51 -19.99
N PRO A 512 0.78 3.58 -20.37
CA PRO A 512 1.11 3.82 -21.77
C PRO A 512 1.97 2.70 -22.37
N VAL A 513 2.84 2.07 -21.55
CA VAL A 513 3.70 0.97 -21.99
C VAL A 513 2.90 -0.32 -22.17
N LEU A 514 1.96 -0.60 -21.26
CA LEU A 514 1.02 -1.72 -21.40
C LEU A 514 0.18 -1.60 -22.68
N GLU A 515 -0.37 -0.42 -22.94
CA GLU A 515 -1.15 -0.16 -24.15
C GLU A 515 -0.29 -0.29 -25.42
N GLU A 516 0.93 0.28 -25.42
CA GLU A 516 1.85 0.21 -26.56
C GLU A 516 2.28 -1.22 -26.89
N LEU A 517 2.62 -2.02 -25.87
CA LEU A 517 3.22 -3.34 -26.07
C LEU A 517 2.18 -4.48 -26.11
N PHE A 518 1.04 -4.30 -25.44
CA PHE A 518 0.06 -5.38 -25.22
C PHE A 518 -1.41 -4.98 -25.51
N GLY A 519 -1.73 -3.71 -25.78
CA GLY A 519 -3.11 -3.20 -25.91
C GLY A 519 -3.90 -3.60 -27.16
N GLY A 520 -3.28 -4.31 -28.12
CA GLY A 520 -3.92 -4.69 -29.39
C GLY A 520 -3.98 -6.19 -29.69
N GLY A 521 -3.59 -7.03 -28.74
CA GLY A 521 -3.52 -8.49 -28.93
C GLY A 521 -4.45 -9.27 -27.98
N ASP A 522 -4.52 -10.59 -28.19
CA ASP A 522 -5.25 -11.54 -27.33
C ASP A 522 -4.49 -11.85 -26.02
N VAL A 523 -3.84 -10.84 -25.43
CA VAL A 523 -3.05 -10.98 -24.20
C VAL A 523 -3.90 -10.59 -22.99
N THR A 524 -4.10 -11.53 -22.09
CA THR A 524 -4.69 -11.29 -20.78
C THR A 524 -3.60 -10.75 -19.85
N ILE A 525 -3.84 -9.57 -19.28
CA ILE A 525 -2.91 -8.96 -18.34
C ILE A 525 -3.45 -9.16 -16.92
N ILE A 526 -2.64 -9.77 -16.08
CA ILE A 526 -2.92 -10.03 -14.68
C ILE A 526 -1.84 -9.39 -13.80
N SER A 527 -2.09 -9.37 -12.49
CA SER A 527 -1.16 -8.86 -11.48
C SER A 527 -1.39 -9.58 -10.17
N GLU A 528 -0.39 -9.60 -9.28
CA GLU A 528 -0.41 -10.28 -7.97
C GLU A 528 -0.44 -9.28 -6.77
N PRO A 529 -1.37 -8.32 -6.68
CA PRO A 529 -1.39 -7.36 -5.58
C PRO A 529 -1.80 -8.03 -4.26
N GLY A 530 -0.90 -8.04 -3.27
CA GLY A 530 -1.20 -8.42 -1.89
C GLY A 530 -1.45 -7.19 -1.00
N ARG A 531 -0.36 -6.50 -0.63
CA ARG A 531 -0.38 -5.37 0.32
C ARG A 531 -1.34 -4.26 -0.08
N TYR A 532 -1.42 -3.98 -1.38
CA TYR A 532 -2.32 -2.98 -1.95
C TYR A 532 -3.74 -3.09 -1.40
N PHE A 533 -4.29 -4.30 -1.38
CA PHE A 533 -5.67 -4.54 -0.95
C PHE A 533 -5.87 -4.56 0.56
N THR A 534 -4.81 -4.74 1.34
CA THR A 534 -4.95 -5.16 2.75
C THR A 534 -4.29 -4.24 3.75
N ALA A 535 -3.24 -3.48 3.42
CA ALA A 535 -2.49 -2.73 4.44
C ALA A 535 -3.41 -1.79 5.23
N ALA A 536 -4.11 -0.90 4.51
CA ALA A 536 -5.00 0.09 5.10
C ALA A 536 -6.35 -0.46 5.61
N THR A 537 -6.60 -1.78 5.60
CA THR A 537 -7.90 -2.32 6.03
C THR A 537 -7.97 -2.62 7.53
N HIS A 538 -6.84 -2.73 8.22
CA HIS A 538 -6.80 -3.07 9.64
C HIS A 538 -6.20 -1.96 10.49
N ALA A 539 -6.77 -1.75 11.67
CA ALA A 539 -6.10 -1.07 12.77
C ALA A 539 -6.14 -1.95 14.02
N LEU A 540 -5.02 -2.03 14.73
CA LEU A 540 -4.86 -2.82 15.95
C LEU A 540 -4.91 -1.91 17.17
N ALA A 541 -5.82 -2.18 18.09
CA ALA A 541 -5.86 -1.56 19.41
C ALA A 541 -5.27 -2.53 20.45
N MET A 542 -4.37 -2.02 21.29
CA MET A 542 -3.68 -2.80 22.33
C MET A 542 -3.66 -2.01 23.65
N ASN A 543 -3.70 -2.72 24.76
CA ASN A 543 -3.76 -2.14 26.09
C ASN A 543 -2.40 -2.20 26.80
N VAL A 544 -2.05 -1.14 27.54
CA VAL A 544 -0.86 -1.10 28.40
C VAL A 544 -1.17 -1.80 29.72
N PHE A 545 -0.66 -3.01 29.90
CA PHE A 545 -0.97 -3.85 31.07
C PHE A 545 0.13 -3.85 32.14
N ALA A 546 1.36 -3.43 31.82
CA ALA A 546 2.42 -3.25 32.81
C ALA A 546 3.35 -2.07 32.46
N THR A 547 3.99 -1.51 33.48
CA THR A 547 4.95 -0.41 33.34
C THR A 547 6.11 -0.54 34.32
N ARG A 548 7.29 -0.05 33.94
CA ARG A 548 8.50 0.04 34.77
C ARG A 548 9.27 1.31 34.40
N THR A 549 9.92 1.92 35.39
CA THR A 549 10.84 3.05 35.17
C THR A 549 12.24 2.64 35.57
N LEU A 550 13.21 2.88 34.68
CA LEU A 550 14.62 2.55 34.90
C LEU A 550 15.46 3.82 34.75
N ARG A 551 16.54 3.91 35.53
CA ARG A 551 17.55 4.96 35.30
C ARG A 551 18.41 4.57 34.10
N LEU A 552 18.60 5.50 33.17
CA LEU A 552 19.55 5.34 32.06
C LEU A 552 20.99 5.36 32.60
N SER A 553 21.83 4.45 32.10
CA SER A 553 23.28 4.52 32.29
C SER A 553 23.87 5.69 31.50
N ASP A 554 25.10 6.09 31.83
CA ASP A 554 25.73 7.25 31.16
C ASP A 554 25.91 7.03 29.65
N VAL A 555 26.23 5.80 29.22
CA VAL A 555 26.31 5.44 27.79
C VAL A 555 24.95 5.57 27.11
N GLU A 556 23.87 5.16 27.78
CA GLU A 556 22.53 5.25 27.20
C GLU A 556 22.02 6.70 27.13
N LYS A 557 22.43 7.54 28.07
CA LYS A 557 22.17 8.99 28.02
C LYS A 557 22.83 9.64 26.81
N GLU A 558 24.10 9.31 26.55
CA GLU A 558 24.81 9.79 25.35
C GLU A 558 24.07 9.37 24.07
N ASN A 559 23.59 8.13 24.00
CA ASN A 559 22.82 7.66 22.84
C ASN A 559 21.46 8.38 22.70
N CYS A 560 20.84 8.80 23.80
CA CYS A 560 19.56 9.53 23.79
C CYS A 560 19.73 11.05 23.70
N GLN A 561 20.97 11.56 23.68
CA GLN A 561 21.26 13.00 23.69
C GLN A 561 20.72 13.70 22.43
N ALA A 562 20.54 12.96 21.34
CA ALA A 562 19.87 13.43 20.12
C ALA A 562 18.42 13.93 20.39
N PHE A 563 17.79 13.47 21.47
CA PHE A 563 16.40 13.80 21.83
C PHE A 563 16.27 14.90 22.88
N GLN A 564 17.38 15.52 23.32
CA GLN A 564 17.36 16.56 24.37
C GLN A 564 16.49 17.78 24.06
N ASN A 565 16.19 18.01 22.77
CA ASN A 565 15.34 19.13 22.33
C ASN A 565 13.84 18.83 22.49
N VAL A 566 13.46 17.57 22.73
CA VAL A 566 12.07 17.11 22.79
C VAL A 566 11.71 16.36 24.07
N VAL A 567 12.70 15.79 24.77
CA VAL A 567 12.53 15.12 26.07
C VAL A 567 13.37 15.84 27.11
N ASN A 568 12.80 16.09 28.29
CA ASN A 568 13.57 16.59 29.41
C ASN A 568 14.57 15.52 29.88
N MET A 569 15.87 15.81 29.77
CA MET A 569 16.97 14.90 30.12
C MET A 569 17.59 15.20 31.50
N ASP A 570 17.02 16.14 32.27
CA ASP A 570 17.49 16.48 33.63
C ASP A 570 17.37 15.29 34.58
N GLU A 571 16.35 14.44 34.37
CA GLU A 571 16.15 13.15 35.02
C GLU A 571 16.16 12.03 33.96
N PRO A 572 17.32 11.42 33.68
CA PRO A 572 17.47 10.50 32.57
C PRO A 572 16.88 9.12 32.91
N GLU A 573 15.57 9.01 32.76
CA GLU A 573 14.80 7.79 32.97
C GLU A 573 14.32 7.19 31.64
N GLU A 574 14.33 5.85 31.58
CA GLU A 574 13.65 5.05 30.57
C GLU A 574 12.31 4.56 31.14
N TYR A 575 11.24 4.83 30.41
CA TYR A 575 9.90 4.33 30.70
C TYR A 575 9.65 3.09 29.84
N GLN A 576 9.42 1.95 30.48
CA GLN A 576 9.14 0.69 29.82
C GLN A 576 7.66 0.35 30.00
N TYR A 577 6.98 0.08 28.89
CA TYR A 577 5.59 -0.33 28.87
C TYR A 577 5.44 -1.70 28.21
N TYR A 578 4.49 -2.48 28.69
CA TYR A 578 4.17 -3.80 28.14
C TYR A 578 2.73 -3.78 27.62
N VAL A 579 2.57 -4.21 26.38
CA VAL A 579 1.28 -4.23 25.67
C VAL A 579 0.91 -5.65 25.26
N ASN A 580 -0.38 -5.92 25.15
CA ASN A 580 -0.92 -7.27 25.02
C ASN A 580 -0.91 -7.86 23.60
N ASP A 581 -0.13 -7.29 22.68
CA ASP A 581 0.24 -7.86 21.37
C ASP A 581 1.72 -7.58 21.11
N GLY A 582 2.39 -8.32 20.23
CA GLY A 582 3.85 -8.29 20.09
C GLY A 582 4.40 -8.86 18.79
N LEU A 583 5.74 -8.98 18.72
CA LEU A 583 6.48 -9.44 17.55
C LEU A 583 6.11 -10.85 17.11
N TYR A 584 5.66 -11.69 18.04
CA TYR A 584 5.29 -13.07 17.74
C TYR A 584 3.91 -13.20 17.09
N HIS A 585 3.08 -12.15 17.17
CA HIS A 585 1.76 -12.14 16.59
C HIS A 585 1.63 -11.02 15.57
N SER A 586 1.08 -9.85 15.92
CA SER A 586 0.76 -8.82 14.92
C SER A 586 1.97 -8.04 14.42
N PHE A 587 2.99 -7.86 15.27
CA PHE A 587 4.19 -7.06 14.96
C PHE A 587 5.34 -7.86 14.34
N ASN A 588 5.10 -9.12 13.94
CA ASN A 588 6.10 -9.91 13.21
C ASN A 588 6.54 -9.22 11.91
N CYS A 589 5.70 -8.34 11.36
CA CYS A 589 5.99 -7.50 10.20
C CYS A 589 7.24 -6.62 10.37
N ILE A 590 7.61 -6.24 11.60
CA ILE A 590 8.86 -5.52 11.87
C ILE A 590 10.06 -6.39 11.45
N VAL A 591 9.99 -7.69 11.73
CA VAL A 591 11.09 -8.65 11.48
C VAL A 591 11.05 -9.16 10.04
N PHE A 592 9.89 -9.61 9.56
CA PHE A 592 9.79 -10.34 8.30
C PHE A 592 9.44 -9.48 7.09
N ASP A 593 8.86 -8.30 7.32
CA ASP A 593 8.37 -7.41 6.26
C ASP A 593 9.10 -6.05 6.24
N HIS A 594 10.04 -5.85 7.17
CA HIS A 594 10.75 -4.59 7.39
C HIS A 594 9.80 -3.40 7.55
N ALA A 595 8.64 -3.65 8.16
CA ALA A 595 7.63 -2.63 8.41
C ALA A 595 8.08 -1.68 9.52
N HIS A 596 7.62 -0.44 9.45
CA HIS A 596 7.74 0.55 10.52
C HIS A 596 6.34 0.95 10.97
N PRO A 597 5.66 0.15 11.79
CA PRO A 597 4.31 0.47 12.25
C PRO A 597 4.29 1.79 13.01
N THR A 598 3.26 2.58 12.73
CA THR A 598 2.95 3.79 13.47
C THR A 598 2.29 3.40 14.79
N LEU A 599 2.72 3.99 15.91
CA LEU A 599 2.03 3.86 17.20
C LEU A 599 1.42 5.19 17.61
N LEU A 600 0.13 5.17 17.95
CA LEU A 600 -0.65 6.33 18.39
C LEU A 600 -1.16 6.07 19.81
N LEU A 601 -0.93 7.01 20.74
CA LEU A 601 -1.59 6.98 22.04
C LEU A 601 -3.01 7.55 21.89
N LEU A 602 -4.01 6.80 22.33
CA LEU A 602 -5.38 7.29 22.42
C LEU A 602 -5.56 8.17 23.66
N ASN A 603 -6.25 9.29 23.48
CA ASN A 603 -6.55 10.31 24.49
C ASN A 603 -5.28 10.93 25.10
N ASP A 604 -4.31 11.28 24.26
CA ASP A 604 -3.02 11.88 24.66
C ASP A 604 -3.09 13.40 24.93
N GLY A 605 -4.26 14.01 24.71
CA GLY A 605 -4.50 15.43 24.89
C GLY A 605 -4.24 16.28 23.65
N ASP A 606 -4.02 15.68 22.48
CA ASP A 606 -3.86 16.40 21.21
C ASP A 606 -5.18 16.96 20.62
N GLY A 607 -6.33 16.55 21.17
CA GLY A 607 -7.67 16.95 20.74
C GLY A 607 -8.19 16.19 19.52
N ALA A 608 -7.49 15.17 19.03
CA ALA A 608 -7.88 14.36 17.87
C ALA A 608 -8.91 13.26 18.21
N ASP A 609 -9.00 12.87 19.48
CA ASP A 609 -9.85 11.76 19.96
C ASP A 609 -11.26 12.20 20.43
N ASP A 610 -11.57 13.49 20.38
CA ASP A 610 -12.81 14.07 20.92
C ASP A 610 -14.08 13.45 20.32
N THR A 611 -14.76 12.62 21.12
CA THR A 611 -16.14 12.19 20.87
C THR A 611 -17.10 13.08 21.65
N ALA A 612 -18.19 13.51 21.02
CA ALA A 612 -19.16 14.43 21.64
C ALA A 612 -19.77 13.91 22.97
N GLU A 613 -19.64 12.62 23.27
CA GLU A 613 -20.18 11.96 24.47
C GLU A 613 -19.19 11.87 25.65
N GLY A 614 -17.86 12.00 25.43
CA GLY A 614 -16.85 11.95 26.51
C GLY A 614 -16.85 13.17 27.44
N VAL A 615 -17.53 14.25 27.03
CA VAL A 615 -17.54 15.57 27.68
C VAL A 615 -18.28 15.56 29.04
N ALA A 616 -19.12 14.55 29.30
CA ALA A 616 -19.88 14.50 30.56
C ALA A 616 -19.08 13.98 31.76
N ASN A 617 -18.06 13.15 31.53
CA ASN A 617 -17.35 12.46 32.62
C ASN A 617 -16.05 13.15 33.06
N ALA A 618 -15.43 13.98 32.23
CA ALA A 618 -14.18 14.69 32.57
C ALA A 618 -14.38 15.90 33.50
N ALA A 619 -15.62 16.28 33.80
CA ALA A 619 -15.92 17.47 34.61
C ALA A 619 -16.10 17.19 36.11
N VAL A 620 -15.87 15.96 36.59
CA VAL A 620 -16.24 15.56 37.96
C VAL A 620 -15.04 15.38 38.90
N ASP A 621 -13.81 15.29 38.41
CA ASP A 621 -12.68 14.82 39.25
C ASP A 621 -11.63 15.86 39.67
N ASP A 622 -11.85 17.18 39.50
CA ASP A 622 -10.89 18.18 39.99
C ASP A 622 -11.58 19.42 40.58
N VAL A 623 -12.07 19.31 41.83
CA VAL A 623 -12.15 20.45 42.76
C VAL A 623 -11.97 19.92 44.18
N ASP A 624 -10.73 19.90 44.68
CA ASP A 624 -10.44 20.05 46.11
C ASP A 624 -8.96 20.42 46.30
N SER A 625 -8.67 21.72 46.25
CA SER A 625 -7.53 22.30 46.97
C SER A 625 -7.81 23.78 47.28
N GLU A 626 -8.10 24.03 48.54
CA GLU A 626 -8.16 25.35 49.16
C GLU A 626 -6.73 25.92 49.27
N GLU A 627 -6.49 27.13 48.76
CA GLU A 627 -5.42 27.99 49.27
C GLU A 627 -5.93 29.44 49.35
N GLU A 628 -5.97 29.94 50.59
CA GLU A 628 -6.29 31.30 50.96
C GLU A 628 -5.12 32.26 50.65
N GLY A 629 -5.43 33.41 50.05
CA GLY A 629 -4.52 34.54 49.92
C GLY A 629 -5.26 35.83 49.58
N GLU A 630 -5.28 36.80 50.51
CA GLU A 630 -5.95 38.10 50.39
C GLU A 630 -5.38 38.98 49.24
N PRO A 631 -6.21 39.84 48.59
CA PRO A 631 -5.77 40.67 47.47
C PRO A 631 -5.32 42.06 47.91
N THR A 632 -4.13 42.50 47.46
CA THR A 632 -3.74 43.91 47.46
C THR A 632 -4.15 44.59 46.16
N VAL A 633 -4.91 45.68 46.31
CA VAL A 633 -5.47 46.54 45.27
C VAL A 633 -4.38 47.42 44.65
N ASP A 634 -4.18 47.29 43.32
CA ASP A 634 -3.99 48.43 42.40
C ASP A 634 -3.85 47.93 40.95
N GLY A 635 -4.88 48.20 40.14
CA GLY A 635 -4.89 47.92 38.69
C GLY A 635 -6.31 47.68 38.16
N ALA A 636 -6.79 48.59 37.30
CA ALA A 636 -8.15 48.61 36.76
C ALA A 636 -8.60 47.26 36.14
N PRO A 637 -9.89 46.89 36.25
CA PRO A 637 -10.39 45.61 35.74
C PRO A 637 -10.49 45.67 34.22
N THR A 638 -9.66 44.91 33.51
CA THR A 638 -9.93 44.56 32.12
C THR A 638 -11.03 43.51 32.11
N ASN A 639 -12.07 43.79 31.33
CA ASN A 639 -13.36 43.11 31.36
C ASN A 639 -13.37 41.76 30.60
N ASP A 640 -12.25 41.01 30.60
CA ASP A 640 -12.05 39.86 29.69
C ASP A 640 -12.02 38.48 30.39
N SER A 641 -12.47 38.37 31.65
CA SER A 641 -12.48 37.08 32.37
C SER A 641 -13.84 36.38 32.47
N LEU A 642 -14.90 36.87 31.81
CA LEU A 642 -16.25 36.27 31.95
C LEU A 642 -16.84 35.65 30.67
N PHE A 643 -16.05 35.56 29.60
CA PHE A 643 -16.46 34.87 28.37
C PHE A 643 -15.31 34.05 27.77
N VAL A 644 -14.72 33.16 28.57
CA VAL A 644 -14.00 32.02 28.00
C VAL A 644 -15.06 31.05 27.49
N SER A 645 -15.20 30.99 26.18
CA SER A 645 -16.17 30.12 25.51
C SER A 645 -15.93 28.67 25.96
N ALA A 646 -16.99 27.85 26.02
CA ALA A 646 -16.84 26.41 26.26
C ALA A 646 -15.96 25.71 25.20
N TRP A 647 -15.56 26.41 24.13
CA TRP A 647 -14.60 26.00 23.12
C TRP A 647 -13.14 26.26 23.53
N ASP A 648 -12.85 27.35 24.25
CA ASP A 648 -11.49 27.66 24.72
C ASP A 648 -11.07 26.79 25.91
N ARG A 649 -12.02 26.32 26.72
CA ARG A 649 -11.76 25.29 27.74
C ARG A 649 -11.45 23.90 27.16
N ARG A 650 -11.85 23.61 25.90
CA ARG A 650 -11.60 22.30 25.22
C ARG A 650 -10.15 22.08 24.79
N ARG A 651 -9.34 23.14 24.71
CA ARG A 651 -7.93 23.07 24.27
C ARG A 651 -6.91 22.97 25.43
N ASN A 652 -7.37 22.95 26.67
CA ASN A 652 -6.50 22.91 27.86
C ASN A 652 -6.27 21.49 28.39
N LEU A 653 -6.31 20.45 27.55
CA LEU A 653 -5.61 19.21 27.87
C LEU A 653 -4.14 19.44 27.51
N THR A 654 -3.31 19.66 28.52
CA THR A 654 -1.86 19.65 28.34
C THR A 654 -1.46 18.30 27.76
N ARG A 655 -0.94 18.30 26.52
CA ARG A 655 -0.36 17.08 25.91
C ARG A 655 0.55 16.39 26.91
N ARG A 656 0.46 15.06 26.96
CA ARG A 656 1.32 14.29 27.87
C ARG A 656 2.80 14.53 27.53
N PRO A 657 3.67 14.66 28.54
CA PRO A 657 5.09 14.90 28.29
C PRO A 657 5.72 13.72 27.54
N LEU A 658 6.69 14.01 26.68
CA LEU A 658 7.46 12.96 26.01
C LEU A 658 8.53 12.41 26.96
N ARG A 659 8.66 11.08 26.97
CA ARG A 659 9.67 10.34 27.73
C ARG A 659 10.45 9.42 26.82
N ILE A 660 11.70 9.11 27.17
CA ILE A 660 12.44 8.02 26.53
C ILE A 660 11.72 6.72 26.87
N THR A 661 11.18 6.07 25.84
CA THR A 661 10.22 5.01 26.01
C THR A 661 10.63 3.74 25.25
N THR A 662 10.43 2.59 25.90
CA THR A 662 10.51 1.26 25.28
C THR A 662 9.17 0.54 25.46
N ILE A 663 8.64 -0.06 24.40
CA ILE A 663 7.38 -0.80 24.39
C ILE A 663 7.68 -2.26 24.04
N PHE A 664 7.33 -3.17 24.95
CA PHE A 664 7.46 -4.61 24.80
C PHE A 664 6.11 -5.26 24.52
N GLY A 665 6.13 -6.37 23.79
CA GLY A 665 5.00 -7.29 23.70
C GLY A 665 4.83 -8.15 24.95
N PRO A 666 3.85 -9.07 24.96
CA PRO A 666 3.45 -9.80 26.16
C PRO A 666 4.28 -11.04 26.45
N THR A 667 5.15 -11.47 25.53
CA THR A 667 5.81 -12.78 25.65
C THR A 667 6.95 -12.76 26.68
N CYS A 668 7.41 -13.95 27.08
CA CYS A 668 8.57 -14.07 27.97
C CYS A 668 9.92 -13.90 27.24
N ASP A 669 9.91 -13.58 25.94
CA ASP A 669 11.13 -13.35 25.18
C ASP A 669 11.52 -11.87 25.22
N SER A 670 12.76 -11.59 25.64
CA SER A 670 13.34 -10.24 25.63
C SER A 670 13.41 -9.60 24.24
N MET A 671 13.36 -10.40 23.17
CA MET A 671 13.34 -9.89 21.80
C MET A 671 11.99 -9.29 21.41
N ASP A 672 10.91 -9.58 22.14
CA ASP A 672 9.56 -9.08 21.90
C ASP A 672 9.43 -7.60 22.24
N CYS A 673 10.09 -6.76 21.44
CA CYS A 673 10.23 -5.33 21.60
C CYS A 673 9.73 -4.63 20.34
N ILE A 674 8.67 -3.84 20.48
CA ILE A 674 7.99 -3.13 19.39
C ILE A 674 8.64 -1.77 19.14
N LEU A 675 8.99 -1.05 20.21
CA LEU A 675 9.61 0.28 20.18
C LEU A 675 10.73 0.32 21.19
N LYS A 676 11.94 0.74 20.79
CA LYS A 676 13.11 0.78 21.69
C LYS A 676 13.66 2.19 21.85
N LYS A 677 13.61 2.72 23.08
CA LYS A 677 14.22 3.98 23.51
C LYS A 677 13.98 5.16 22.57
N GLN A 678 12.72 5.34 22.17
CA GLN A 678 12.31 6.50 21.36
C GLN A 678 11.50 7.48 22.22
N PRO A 679 11.50 8.79 21.89
CA PRO A 679 10.55 9.74 22.48
C PRO A 679 9.12 9.29 22.20
N PHE A 680 8.33 9.12 23.26
CA PHE A 680 6.92 8.75 23.17
C PHE A 680 6.14 9.41 24.32
N PRO A 681 4.83 9.73 24.15
CA PRO A 681 4.03 10.30 25.24
C PRO A 681 3.99 9.40 26.47
N GLU A 682 4.06 10.00 27.66
CA GLU A 682 3.95 9.28 28.92
C GLU A 682 2.61 8.52 29.02
N MET A 683 2.68 7.23 29.34
CA MET A 683 1.53 6.32 29.41
C MET A 683 1.28 5.87 30.85
N LYS A 684 0.07 5.40 31.10
CA LYS A 684 -0.44 4.84 32.35
C LYS A 684 -0.98 3.44 32.09
N LEU A 685 -1.07 2.65 33.15
CA LEU A 685 -1.75 1.35 33.09
C LEU A 685 -3.20 1.55 32.61
N GLY A 686 -3.63 0.70 31.69
CA GLY A 686 -4.96 0.76 31.09
C GLY A 686 -5.08 1.72 29.90
N ASP A 687 -4.06 2.52 29.57
CA ASP A 687 -4.06 3.29 28.33
C ASP A 687 -4.09 2.36 27.10
N TRP A 688 -4.62 2.89 26.00
CA TRP A 688 -4.71 2.18 24.74
C TRP A 688 -3.78 2.79 23.70
N LEU A 689 -3.03 1.93 23.03
CA LEU A 689 -2.29 2.25 21.82
C LEU A 689 -3.05 1.76 20.60
N LEU A 690 -2.98 2.55 19.54
CA LEU A 690 -3.54 2.26 18.23
C LEU A 690 -2.42 2.17 17.21
N ALA A 691 -2.39 1.07 16.46
CA ALA A 691 -1.50 0.87 15.32
C ALA A 691 -2.33 0.74 14.02
N PRO A 692 -2.44 1.80 13.21
CA PRO A 692 -3.13 1.73 11.92
C PRO A 692 -2.31 0.92 10.89
N ASP A 693 -2.95 0.62 9.76
CA ASP A 693 -2.35 -0.02 8.58
C ASP A 693 -1.73 -1.41 8.83
N MET A 694 -2.29 -2.15 9.79
CA MET A 694 -1.78 -3.44 10.27
C MET A 694 -2.37 -4.64 9.53
N GLY A 695 -2.76 -4.49 8.26
CA GLY A 695 -3.53 -5.51 7.54
C GLY A 695 -2.75 -6.44 6.62
N SER A 696 -1.47 -6.16 6.34
CA SER A 696 -0.64 -6.97 5.44
C SER A 696 0.55 -7.56 6.17
N TYR A 697 0.79 -8.86 6.00
CA TYR A 697 1.94 -9.56 6.59
C TYR A 697 2.05 -9.40 8.11
N THR A 698 0.90 -9.26 8.77
CA THR A 698 0.75 -9.24 10.23
C THR A 698 0.21 -10.59 10.68
N THR A 699 -1.11 -10.73 10.82
CA THR A 699 -1.77 -11.97 11.27
C THR A 699 -1.46 -13.19 10.41
N ALA A 700 -1.11 -13.01 9.12
CA ALA A 700 -0.73 -14.09 8.21
C ALA A 700 0.50 -14.90 8.66
N ALA A 701 1.43 -14.25 9.38
CA ALA A 701 2.63 -14.87 9.93
C ALA A 701 2.64 -14.89 11.48
N GLY A 702 1.54 -14.49 12.10
CA GLY A 702 1.40 -14.50 13.55
C GLY A 702 1.30 -15.92 14.10
N CYS A 703 1.99 -16.18 15.21
CA CYS A 703 1.97 -17.45 15.92
C CYS A 703 1.48 -17.25 17.36
N PRO A 704 0.79 -18.24 17.96
CA PRO A 704 0.33 -18.14 19.35
C PRO A 704 1.44 -18.50 20.34
N PHE A 705 2.66 -17.96 20.14
CA PHE A 705 3.78 -18.21 21.05
C PHE A 705 3.44 -17.69 22.45
N ASN A 706 3.86 -18.43 23.48
CA ASN A 706 3.41 -18.26 24.88
C ASN A 706 1.88 -18.31 25.11
N GLY A 707 1.09 -18.73 24.12
CA GLY A 707 -0.37 -18.81 24.21
C GLY A 707 -1.10 -17.49 23.93
N PHE A 708 -0.40 -16.41 23.61
CA PHE A 708 -0.99 -15.10 23.30
C PHE A 708 -1.41 -15.03 21.83
N ALA A 709 -2.63 -14.57 21.56
CA ALA A 709 -3.10 -14.32 20.20
C ALA A 709 -4.26 -13.31 20.20
N THR A 710 -4.25 -12.40 19.23
CA THR A 710 -5.29 -11.38 19.06
C THR A 710 -6.43 -11.96 18.23
N ARG A 711 -7.52 -12.33 18.91
CA ARG A 711 -8.65 -13.03 18.30
C ARG A 711 -9.88 -12.15 18.09
N ARG A 712 -10.01 -11.08 18.88
CA ARG A 712 -11.13 -10.15 18.76
C ARG A 712 -11.01 -9.33 17.48
N ARG A 713 -12.07 -9.35 16.67
CA ARG A 713 -12.17 -8.66 15.37
C ARG A 713 -13.50 -7.93 15.31
N GLU A 714 -13.45 -6.64 15.04
CA GLU A 714 -14.61 -5.78 14.85
C GLU A 714 -14.69 -5.42 13.36
N TRP A 715 -15.77 -5.81 12.69
CA TRP A 715 -15.93 -5.63 11.25
C TRP A 715 -16.74 -4.37 10.94
N VAL A 716 -16.17 -3.49 10.12
CA VAL A 716 -16.76 -2.20 9.78
C VAL A 716 -16.67 -1.93 8.28
N SER A 717 -17.41 -0.95 7.78
CA SER A 717 -17.25 -0.43 6.43
C SER A 717 -17.18 1.09 6.44
N SER A 718 -16.09 1.65 5.91
CA SER A 718 -15.96 3.09 5.67
C SER A 718 -16.80 3.60 4.50
N VAL A 719 -17.26 2.71 3.62
CA VAL A 719 -18.10 3.04 2.46
C VAL A 719 -19.48 2.39 2.57
N ALA A 720 -20.48 3.06 2.04
CA ALA A 720 -21.79 2.51 1.79
C ALA A 720 -21.80 1.70 0.47
N LEU A 721 -22.59 0.63 0.45
CA LEU A 721 -22.81 -0.24 -0.72
C LEU A 721 -24.17 0.01 -1.35
#